data_AF-A0A0M4M9X3-F1
#
_entry.id   AF-A0A0M4M9X3-F1
#
_cell.length_a   1.000
_cell.length_b   1.000
_cell.length_c   1.000
_cell.angle_alpha   90.00
_cell.angle_beta   90.00
_cell.angle_gamma   90.00
#
_symmetry.space_group_name_H-M   'P 1'
#
loop_
_entity.id
_entity.type
_entity.pdbx_description
1 polymer ?
#
loop_
_entity_poly.entity_id
_entity_poly.type
_entity_poly.pdbx_seq_one_letter_code
_entity_poly.pdbx_strand_id
1 'polypeptide(L)'
;MSKLHDDARWLVDRITAGDAAIKALSKPQLGTSSIETGSIEEYDVEGTLMSVTGQQFDGTHGTVTVAGPIPPEPAPPSLTVGTGQVEVRWSGKFLDEATSPMDFSHVSVHVSELEVFTPDNDTQRATITGESGDLATVLLDSGEWYFLLVAVSKAGKWSDPSETVLAEVADVLSPDAILDELINIDEKFTDVDRTLAEVQISVDGKTSIHNSIEDAPAGEFAEGDHWQKWTTLDVGGKLLASWRYTAGAWVAESMDPTYLPKIDIGAGTFGQLVGGRLVAGTITAPLLETKLVLTTDIIAGNPAGTHAKMNASGFRALASTDGNAPTEVIRMGTDTDDYFGVVNAGGKLVASITSGGDFSGQSGDFANDISIAGTSILETIAALPKGLAAWASRATNSLYWAGTAAQPYLHLQFDAEPGRAYMVQTNPISIDSDTANVEAVVYLQYEEDGSPATNSSPVIARGTSAQASASTRRTPVVINRLITPPPGPVSLLISYGTISTGRAKIVATPAGQSVVMTVTDIGASPPMTGEIRNGTSDAATGGTGGGSTAPPPTPVKNYDKTWSATGMRSFIGSGAVYDYNPQYMYSGQSPAGYGDLSSMAIFPNLTGELSGATITAMWVYVYYDFWYQGSGGAAYIGFHGQTGLTGSRPAKTYSHALSANWPRAAGRWVPINSSTFAGWKAGTHRGITLGGSGGGYERYGYAHDARIRIKYTK
;
A
#
# COMPACT_ATOMS: atom_id res chain seq x y z
N MET A 1 -20.32 15.28 62.70
CA MET A 1 -21.25 15.28 61.54
C MET A 1 -20.56 15.14 60.18
N SER A 2 -19.31 15.61 59.96
CA SER A 2 -18.66 15.49 58.62
C SER A 2 -18.35 14.04 58.22
N LYS A 3 -17.85 13.22 59.15
CA LYS A 3 -17.51 11.81 58.85
C LYS A 3 -18.71 10.99 58.35
N LEU A 4 -19.90 11.25 58.89
CA LEU A 4 -21.13 10.57 58.45
C LEU A 4 -21.55 10.99 57.02
N HIS A 5 -21.24 12.23 56.63
CA HIS A 5 -21.51 12.74 55.29
C HIS A 5 -20.54 12.18 54.26
N ASP A 6 -19.27 12.04 54.63
CA ASP A 6 -18.22 11.46 53.78
C ASP A 6 -18.46 9.95 53.58
N ASP A 7 -18.83 9.23 54.64
CA ASP A 7 -19.16 7.80 54.58
C ASP A 7 -20.43 7.55 53.73
N ALA A 8 -21.43 8.43 53.82
CA ALA A 8 -22.64 8.34 53.00
C ALA A 8 -22.37 8.61 51.51
N ARG A 9 -21.49 9.57 51.19
CA ARG A 9 -21.13 9.89 49.80
C ARG A 9 -20.33 8.76 49.15
N TRP A 10 -19.40 8.17 49.90
CA TRP A 10 -18.64 6.99 49.44
C TRP A 10 -19.57 5.81 49.12
N LEU A 11 -20.59 5.57 49.95
CA LEU A 11 -21.55 4.49 49.72
C LEU A 11 -22.41 4.72 48.47
N VAL A 12 -22.88 5.95 48.25
CA VAL A 12 -23.66 6.33 47.06
C VAL A 12 -22.83 6.19 45.78
N ASP A 13 -21.56 6.60 45.80
CA ASP A 13 -20.65 6.44 44.67
C ASP A 13 -20.40 4.94 44.38
N ARG A 14 -20.33 4.10 45.41
CA ARG A 14 -20.18 2.65 45.25
C ARG A 14 -21.42 1.97 44.69
N ILE A 15 -22.61 2.40 45.12
CA ILE A 15 -23.88 1.90 44.57
C ILE A 15 -24.03 2.33 43.11
N THR A 16 -23.71 3.58 42.78
CA THR A 16 -23.79 4.09 41.40
C THR A 16 -22.81 3.36 40.48
N ALA A 17 -21.59 3.09 40.94
CA ALA A 17 -20.61 2.29 40.18
C ALA A 17 -21.06 0.82 40.05
N GLY A 18 -21.71 0.27 41.07
CA GLY A 18 -22.32 -1.06 41.04
C GLY A 18 -23.44 -1.16 40.01
N ASP A 19 -24.36 -0.19 40.00
CA ASP A 19 -25.47 -0.12 39.05
C ASP A 19 -24.98 0.05 37.61
N ALA A 20 -23.94 0.87 37.40
CA ALA A 20 -23.30 1.01 36.10
C ALA A 20 -22.64 -0.30 35.61
N ALA A 21 -21.99 -1.03 36.51
CA ALA A 21 -21.37 -2.32 36.20
C ALA A 21 -22.42 -3.41 35.93
N ILE A 22 -23.50 -3.46 36.70
CA ILE A 22 -24.63 -4.39 36.47
C ILE A 22 -25.30 -4.07 35.13
N LYS A 23 -25.50 -2.79 34.81
CA LYS A 23 -26.09 -2.35 33.54
C LYS A 23 -25.18 -2.60 32.33
N ALA A 24 -23.86 -2.62 32.53
CA ALA A 24 -22.89 -3.00 31.52
C ALA A 24 -22.82 -4.53 31.31
N LEU A 25 -22.97 -5.32 32.38
CA LEU A 25 -23.05 -6.78 32.33
C LEU A 25 -24.40 -7.27 31.77
N SER A 26 -25.47 -6.49 31.91
CA SER A 26 -26.81 -6.84 31.44
C SER A 26 -27.10 -6.45 29.99
N LYS A 27 -26.11 -5.94 29.24
CA LYS A 27 -26.25 -5.59 27.81
C LYS A 27 -25.19 -6.33 26.99
N PRO A 28 -25.58 -7.14 25.99
CA PRO A 28 -24.62 -7.80 25.11
C PRO A 28 -23.70 -6.78 24.43
N GLN A 29 -22.38 -6.89 24.61
CA GLN A 29 -21.40 -6.06 23.92
C GLN A 29 -20.88 -6.80 22.69
N LEU A 30 -21.45 -6.50 21.51
CA LEU A 30 -21.17 -7.20 20.26
C LEU A 30 -19.88 -6.77 19.54
N GLY A 31 -19.15 -5.78 20.06
CA GLY A 31 -17.99 -5.18 19.38
C GLY A 31 -16.78 -6.11 19.18
N THR A 32 -16.75 -7.27 19.84
CA THR A 32 -15.70 -8.30 19.72
C THR A 32 -16.27 -9.71 19.62
N SER A 33 -17.50 -9.87 19.09
CA SER A 33 -18.15 -11.18 18.96
C SER A 33 -18.13 -11.69 17.51
N SER A 34 -18.01 -13.00 17.34
CA SER A 34 -18.09 -13.70 16.04
C SER A 34 -19.13 -14.82 16.10
N ILE A 35 -19.75 -15.14 14.96
CA ILE A 35 -20.68 -16.27 14.79
C ILE A 35 -19.89 -17.41 14.15
N GLU A 36 -19.42 -18.36 14.96
CA GLU A 36 -18.54 -19.45 14.51
C GLU A 36 -19.33 -20.65 13.92
N THR A 37 -20.55 -20.89 14.41
CA THR A 37 -21.48 -21.93 13.91
C THR A 37 -22.89 -21.61 14.41
N GLY A 38 -23.84 -21.34 13.50
CA GLY A 38 -25.21 -20.94 13.82
C GLY A 38 -25.61 -19.57 13.28
N SER A 39 -26.67 -18.99 13.84
CA SER A 39 -27.26 -17.74 13.38
C SER A 39 -27.85 -16.92 14.53
N ILE A 40 -28.05 -15.63 14.28
CA ILE A 40 -28.86 -14.74 15.11
C ILE A 40 -30.26 -14.71 14.49
N GLU A 41 -31.26 -15.11 15.27
CA GLU A 41 -32.66 -15.15 14.88
C GLU A 41 -33.40 -13.94 15.47
N GLU A 42 -34.05 -13.16 14.62
CA GLU A 42 -34.92 -12.05 15.01
C GLU A 42 -36.36 -12.54 15.06
N TYR A 43 -37.04 -12.29 16.18
CA TYR A 43 -38.45 -12.65 16.37
C TYR A 43 -39.30 -11.40 16.59
N ASP A 44 -40.54 -11.41 16.10
CA ASP A 44 -41.52 -10.39 16.42
C ASP A 44 -42.11 -10.56 17.82
N VAL A 45 -43.04 -9.67 18.20
CA VAL A 45 -43.71 -9.69 19.51
C VAL A 45 -44.59 -10.92 19.73
N GLU A 46 -44.97 -11.62 18.66
CA GLU A 46 -45.80 -12.83 18.68
C GLU A 46 -44.95 -14.11 18.65
N GLY A 47 -43.62 -13.99 18.54
CA GLY A 47 -42.68 -15.10 18.49
C GLY A 47 -42.49 -15.69 17.10
N THR A 48 -42.86 -14.97 16.03
CA THR A 48 -42.62 -15.39 14.64
C THR A 48 -41.21 -14.99 14.22
N LEU A 49 -40.49 -15.90 13.55
CA LEU A 49 -39.15 -15.63 13.03
C LEU A 49 -39.22 -14.64 11.84
N MET A 50 -38.57 -13.49 11.98
CA MET A 50 -38.57 -12.39 11.02
C MET A 50 -37.30 -12.36 10.15
N SER A 51 -36.13 -12.61 10.74
CA SER A 51 -34.85 -12.53 10.04
C SER A 51 -33.81 -13.46 10.66
N VAL A 52 -32.85 -13.91 9.83
CA VAL A 52 -31.74 -14.77 10.25
C VAL A 52 -30.43 -14.20 9.71
N THR A 53 -29.48 -13.90 10.61
CA THR A 53 -28.12 -13.45 10.27
C THR A 53 -27.11 -14.52 10.68
N GLY A 54 -26.47 -15.17 9.71
CA GLY A 54 -25.51 -16.25 9.94
C GLY A 54 -25.73 -17.43 9.02
N GLN A 55 -25.50 -18.64 9.53
CA GLN A 55 -25.68 -19.89 8.79
C GLN A 55 -27.17 -20.19 8.56
N GLN A 56 -27.53 -20.50 7.33
CA GLN A 56 -28.87 -20.85 6.87
C GLN A 56 -29.08 -22.37 6.88
N PHE A 57 -30.32 -22.84 6.73
CA PHE A 57 -30.65 -24.27 6.81
C PHE A 57 -29.96 -25.12 5.74
N ASP A 58 -29.59 -24.52 4.60
CA ASP A 58 -28.88 -25.17 3.49
C ASP A 58 -27.35 -25.11 3.63
N GLY A 59 -26.84 -24.55 4.74
CA GLY A 59 -25.43 -24.38 5.02
C GLY A 59 -24.79 -23.13 4.41
N THR A 60 -25.55 -22.32 3.66
CA THR A 60 -25.07 -21.01 3.18
C THR A 60 -25.02 -19.99 4.32
N HIS A 61 -24.33 -18.87 4.13
CA HIS A 61 -24.23 -17.80 5.12
C HIS A 61 -24.74 -16.49 4.53
N GLY A 62 -25.56 -15.76 5.29
CA GLY A 62 -26.14 -14.50 4.83
C GLY A 62 -27.06 -13.85 5.87
N THR A 63 -27.66 -12.74 5.48
CA THR A 63 -28.79 -12.11 6.18
C THR A 63 -30.04 -12.33 5.34
N VAL A 64 -31.02 -13.07 5.86
CA VAL A 64 -32.23 -13.46 5.13
C VAL A 64 -33.46 -13.00 5.91
N THR A 65 -34.35 -12.27 5.25
CA THR A 65 -35.68 -11.95 5.77
C THR A 65 -36.60 -13.15 5.57
N VAL A 66 -37.09 -13.74 6.65
CA VAL A 66 -37.94 -14.94 6.64
C VAL A 66 -39.42 -14.58 6.62
N ALA A 67 -39.81 -13.52 7.34
CA ALA A 67 -41.18 -13.04 7.38
C ALA A 67 -41.23 -11.51 7.34
N GLY A 68 -42.30 -10.99 6.76
CA GLY A 68 -42.55 -9.56 6.60
C GLY A 68 -44.04 -9.30 6.31
N PRO A 69 -44.48 -8.04 6.26
CA PRO A 69 -45.83 -7.70 5.83
C PRO A 69 -46.07 -8.09 4.36
N ILE A 70 -47.34 -8.21 3.97
CA ILE A 70 -47.69 -8.30 2.55
C ILE A 70 -47.46 -6.90 1.92
N PRO A 71 -46.76 -6.79 0.77
CA PRO A 71 -46.59 -5.51 0.10
C PRO A 71 -47.93 -4.89 -0.31
N PRO A 72 -48.01 -3.55 -0.42
CA PRO A 72 -49.16 -2.89 -1.02
C PRO A 72 -49.36 -3.29 -2.49
N GLU A 73 -50.59 -3.12 -3.00
CA GLU A 73 -50.93 -3.34 -4.40
C GLU A 73 -50.19 -2.34 -5.32
N PRO A 74 -49.49 -2.79 -6.37
CA PRO A 74 -48.82 -1.90 -7.31
C PRO A 74 -49.83 -1.17 -8.21
N ALA A 75 -49.51 0.06 -8.63
CA ALA A 75 -50.30 0.74 -9.65
C ALA A 75 -50.25 -0.01 -11.00
N PRO A 76 -51.33 -0.01 -11.81
CA PRO A 76 -51.39 -0.72 -13.09
C PRO A 76 -50.24 -0.37 -14.05
N PRO A 77 -49.82 -1.31 -14.92
CA PRO A 77 -48.72 -1.10 -15.86
C PRO A 77 -49.11 -0.14 -16.99
N SER A 78 -48.12 0.59 -17.52
CA SER A 78 -48.24 1.24 -18.84
C SER A 78 -47.58 0.37 -19.91
N LEU A 79 -48.28 0.11 -21.01
CA LEU A 79 -47.84 -0.81 -22.07
C LEU A 79 -47.47 -0.07 -23.36
N THR A 80 -46.37 -0.47 -24.00
CA THR A 80 -46.01 -0.07 -25.38
C THR A 80 -45.95 -1.33 -26.24
N VAL A 81 -46.81 -1.43 -27.25
CA VAL A 81 -46.91 -2.62 -28.11
C VAL A 81 -45.96 -2.51 -29.30
N GLY A 82 -45.18 -3.57 -29.54
CA GLY A 82 -44.37 -3.79 -30.74
C GLY A 82 -44.78 -5.07 -31.48
N THR A 83 -44.15 -5.33 -32.62
CA THR A 83 -44.38 -6.57 -33.38
C THR A 83 -43.79 -7.77 -32.65
N GLY A 84 -44.62 -8.72 -32.23
CA GLY A 84 -44.20 -9.93 -31.49
C GLY A 84 -43.68 -9.67 -30.06
N GLN A 85 -43.87 -8.46 -29.52
CA GLN A 85 -43.41 -8.09 -28.19
C GLN A 85 -44.23 -6.95 -27.57
N VAL A 86 -44.29 -6.90 -26.25
CA VAL A 86 -44.88 -5.80 -25.48
C VAL A 86 -43.87 -5.33 -24.43
N GLU A 87 -43.63 -4.02 -24.38
CA GLU A 87 -42.87 -3.39 -23.30
C GLU A 87 -43.84 -3.01 -22.17
N VAL A 88 -43.62 -3.59 -21.00
CA VAL A 88 -44.41 -3.39 -19.79
C VAL A 88 -43.63 -2.49 -18.84
N ARG A 89 -44.22 -1.37 -18.41
CA ARG A 89 -43.56 -0.43 -17.50
C ARG A 89 -44.37 -0.23 -16.23
N TRP A 90 -43.68 -0.30 -15.09
CA TRP A 90 -44.21 0.10 -13.79
C TRP A 90 -43.71 1.49 -13.40
N SER A 91 -44.57 2.30 -12.79
CA SER A 91 -44.29 3.70 -12.48
C SER A 91 -43.54 3.93 -11.17
N GLY A 92 -43.24 2.87 -10.41
CA GLY A 92 -42.66 2.96 -9.07
C GLY A 92 -43.65 3.37 -7.98
N LYS A 93 -44.96 3.36 -8.30
CA LYS A 93 -46.03 3.76 -7.39
C LYS A 93 -46.93 2.58 -7.03
N PHE A 94 -47.45 2.62 -5.82
CA PHE A 94 -48.47 1.72 -5.30
C PHE A 94 -49.83 2.41 -5.31
N LEU A 95 -50.91 1.62 -5.26
CA LEU A 95 -52.27 2.11 -5.14
C LEU A 95 -52.42 2.97 -3.87
N ASP A 96 -53.30 3.97 -3.92
CA ASP A 96 -53.56 4.92 -2.82
C ASP A 96 -52.33 5.68 -2.30
N GLU A 97 -51.29 5.85 -3.14
CA GLU A 97 -50.02 6.47 -2.77
C GLU A 97 -49.31 5.78 -1.58
N ALA A 98 -49.55 4.48 -1.39
CA ALA A 98 -48.88 3.70 -0.36
C ALA A 98 -47.35 3.78 -0.52
N THR A 99 -46.65 3.85 0.62
CA THR A 99 -45.18 3.94 0.62
C THR A 99 -44.56 2.60 0.26
N SER A 100 -43.51 2.63 -0.58
CA SER A 100 -42.76 1.41 -0.92
C SER A 100 -42.22 0.73 0.35
N PRO A 101 -42.48 -0.57 0.56
CA PRO A 101 -41.94 -1.30 1.70
C PRO A 101 -40.41 -1.33 1.68
N MET A 102 -39.78 -1.22 2.85
CA MET A 102 -38.30 -1.31 2.98
C MET A 102 -37.76 -2.71 2.67
N ASP A 103 -38.63 -3.71 2.72
CA ASP A 103 -38.37 -5.09 2.34
C ASP A 103 -38.89 -5.42 0.92
N PHE A 104 -39.13 -4.42 0.07
CA PHE A 104 -39.46 -4.64 -1.33
C PHE A 104 -38.36 -5.45 -2.06
N SER A 105 -38.76 -6.40 -2.90
CA SER A 105 -37.85 -7.19 -3.74
C SER A 105 -37.97 -6.81 -5.22
N HIS A 106 -39.15 -6.97 -5.81
CA HIS A 106 -39.42 -6.69 -7.21
C HIS A 106 -40.94 -6.65 -7.47
N VAL A 107 -41.32 -6.19 -8.67
CA VAL A 107 -42.66 -6.38 -9.24
C VAL A 107 -42.60 -7.49 -10.28
N SER A 108 -43.47 -8.49 -10.15
CA SER A 108 -43.69 -9.54 -11.13
C SER A 108 -44.71 -9.11 -12.17
N VAL A 109 -44.39 -9.31 -13.44
CA VAL A 109 -45.27 -9.06 -14.58
C VAL A 109 -45.96 -10.37 -14.95
N HIS A 110 -47.28 -10.40 -14.85
CA HIS A 110 -48.08 -11.56 -15.25
C HIS A 110 -48.92 -11.26 -16.48
N VAL A 111 -49.07 -12.27 -17.34
CA VAL A 111 -49.72 -12.16 -18.64
C VAL A 111 -50.64 -13.34 -18.88
N SER A 112 -51.82 -13.10 -19.45
CA SER A 112 -52.78 -14.12 -19.87
C SER A 112 -53.60 -13.68 -21.09
N GLU A 113 -54.14 -14.63 -21.85
CA GLU A 113 -55.17 -14.36 -22.88
C GLU A 113 -56.56 -14.12 -22.26
N LEU A 114 -56.73 -14.45 -20.97
CA LEU A 114 -57.97 -14.23 -20.24
C LEU A 114 -57.93 -12.88 -19.51
N GLU A 115 -59.01 -12.09 -19.61
CA GLU A 115 -59.14 -10.82 -18.90
C GLU A 115 -59.05 -10.99 -17.38
N VAL A 116 -59.62 -12.06 -16.85
CA VAL A 116 -59.60 -12.37 -15.42
C VAL A 116 -58.82 -13.66 -15.20
N PHE A 117 -57.64 -13.54 -14.58
CA PHE A 117 -56.78 -14.67 -14.25
C PHE A 117 -56.13 -14.50 -12.88
N THR A 118 -55.77 -15.62 -12.25
CA THR A 118 -55.04 -15.61 -10.97
C THR A 118 -53.54 -15.60 -11.26
N PRO A 119 -52.78 -14.64 -10.71
CA PRO A 119 -51.33 -14.61 -10.88
C PRO A 119 -50.68 -15.85 -10.24
N ASP A 120 -49.78 -16.48 -10.96
CA ASP A 120 -48.99 -17.63 -10.54
C ASP A 120 -47.65 -17.69 -11.31
N ASN A 121 -46.86 -18.72 -11.08
CA ASN A 121 -45.56 -18.88 -11.75
C ASN A 121 -45.69 -19.13 -13.27
N ASP A 122 -46.82 -19.65 -13.75
CA ASP A 122 -47.03 -19.97 -15.17
C ASP A 122 -47.41 -18.74 -16.00
N THR A 123 -48.10 -17.79 -15.36
CA THR A 123 -48.48 -16.48 -15.91
C THR A 123 -47.37 -15.44 -15.79
N GLN A 124 -46.40 -15.64 -14.90
CA GLN A 124 -45.25 -14.74 -14.76
C GLN A 124 -44.35 -14.79 -16.00
N ARG A 125 -44.09 -13.63 -16.61
CA ARG A 125 -43.27 -13.53 -17.83
C ARG A 125 -42.05 -12.62 -17.70
N ALA A 126 -42.05 -11.70 -16.74
CA ALA A 126 -40.91 -10.84 -16.46
C ALA A 126 -40.91 -10.33 -15.01
N THR A 127 -39.82 -9.68 -14.61
CA THR A 127 -39.66 -9.02 -13.31
C THR A 127 -39.04 -7.64 -13.46
N ILE A 128 -39.54 -6.68 -12.69
CA ILE A 128 -39.08 -5.28 -12.65
C ILE A 128 -38.48 -5.03 -11.25
N THR A 129 -37.18 -4.77 -11.16
CA THR A 129 -36.46 -4.64 -9.88
C THR A 129 -36.23 -3.19 -9.43
N GLY A 130 -36.46 -2.21 -10.30
CA GLY A 130 -36.27 -0.79 -9.98
C GLY A 130 -37.36 -0.26 -9.04
N GLU A 131 -36.99 0.14 -7.82
CA GLU A 131 -37.92 0.67 -6.79
C GLU A 131 -38.64 1.96 -7.23
N SER A 132 -38.01 2.75 -8.11
CA SER A 132 -38.58 3.97 -8.69
C SER A 132 -39.39 3.71 -9.98
N GLY A 133 -39.62 2.44 -10.32
CA GLY A 133 -40.20 2.02 -11.59
C GLY A 133 -39.13 1.77 -12.68
N ASP A 134 -39.37 0.76 -13.50
CA ASP A 134 -38.53 0.36 -14.63
C ASP A 134 -39.41 -0.35 -15.69
N LEU A 135 -38.81 -0.80 -16.79
CA LEU A 135 -39.48 -1.50 -17.88
C LEU A 135 -38.99 -2.95 -18.03
N ALA A 136 -39.86 -3.80 -18.57
CA ALA A 136 -39.53 -5.17 -18.99
C ALA A 136 -40.18 -5.47 -20.34
N THR A 137 -39.46 -6.13 -21.25
CA THR A 137 -40.00 -6.55 -22.55
C THR A 137 -40.44 -8.01 -22.48
N VAL A 138 -41.68 -8.29 -22.89
CA VAL A 138 -42.24 -9.65 -22.98
C VAL A 138 -42.50 -9.98 -24.44
N LEU A 139 -41.94 -11.10 -24.93
CA LEU A 139 -42.23 -11.63 -26.26
C LEU A 139 -43.55 -12.39 -26.21
N LEU A 140 -44.47 -12.09 -27.12
CA LEU A 140 -45.79 -12.70 -27.20
C LEU A 140 -46.18 -12.95 -28.65
N ASP A 141 -46.93 -14.01 -28.87
CA ASP A 141 -47.60 -14.25 -30.15
C ASP A 141 -48.67 -13.20 -30.40
N SER A 142 -49.13 -13.12 -31.65
CA SER A 142 -50.16 -12.18 -32.04
C SER A 142 -51.51 -12.48 -31.40
N GLY A 143 -52.24 -11.44 -31.00
CA GLY A 143 -53.51 -11.58 -30.30
C GLY A 143 -53.69 -10.60 -29.14
N GLU A 144 -54.81 -10.75 -28.44
CA GLU A 144 -55.16 -9.98 -27.25
C GLU A 144 -54.53 -10.60 -26.00
N TRP A 145 -53.79 -9.78 -25.26
CA TRP A 145 -53.11 -10.19 -24.03
C TRP A 145 -53.41 -9.21 -22.90
N TYR A 146 -53.72 -9.74 -21.72
CA TYR A 146 -54.00 -9.01 -20.51
C TYR A 146 -52.82 -9.07 -19.55
N PHE A 147 -52.42 -7.91 -19.03
CA PHE A 147 -51.27 -7.74 -18.15
C PHE A 147 -51.72 -7.23 -16.79
N LEU A 148 -51.11 -7.75 -15.73
CA LEU A 148 -51.21 -7.19 -14.38
C LEU A 148 -49.84 -7.25 -13.69
N LEU A 149 -49.72 -6.52 -12.59
CA LEU A 149 -48.52 -6.45 -11.78
C LEU A 149 -48.79 -6.99 -10.38
N VAL A 150 -47.80 -7.68 -9.80
CA VAL A 150 -47.81 -8.14 -8.40
C VAL A 150 -46.49 -7.73 -7.75
N ALA A 151 -46.54 -6.94 -6.67
CA ALA A 151 -45.35 -6.63 -5.88
C ALA A 151 -45.00 -7.79 -4.93
N VAL A 152 -43.69 -8.08 -4.82
CA VAL A 152 -43.13 -9.17 -4.04
C VAL A 152 -42.15 -8.63 -2.99
N SER A 153 -42.30 -9.08 -1.74
CA SER A 153 -41.36 -8.77 -0.64
C SER A 153 -40.12 -9.67 -0.66
N LYS A 154 -39.06 -9.29 0.06
CA LYS A 154 -37.86 -10.12 0.28
C LYS A 154 -38.17 -11.43 1.02
N ALA A 155 -39.29 -11.48 1.76
CA ALA A 155 -39.81 -12.69 2.38
C ALA A 155 -40.66 -13.56 1.42
N GLY A 156 -40.79 -13.18 0.15
CA GLY A 156 -41.52 -13.92 -0.88
C GLY A 156 -43.05 -13.79 -0.82
N LYS A 157 -43.60 -12.86 -0.01
CA LYS A 157 -45.04 -12.59 0.02
C LYS A 157 -45.46 -11.72 -1.16
N TRP A 158 -46.58 -12.09 -1.79
CA TRP A 158 -47.18 -11.41 -2.92
C TRP A 158 -48.29 -10.47 -2.43
N SER A 159 -48.38 -9.29 -3.03
CA SER A 159 -49.49 -8.33 -2.87
C SER A 159 -50.75 -8.80 -3.61
N ASP A 160 -51.85 -8.08 -3.39
CA ASP A 160 -52.98 -8.13 -4.32
C ASP A 160 -52.54 -7.63 -5.72
N PRO A 161 -53.06 -8.21 -6.81
CA PRO A 161 -52.70 -7.82 -8.17
C PRO A 161 -53.27 -6.46 -8.54
N SER A 162 -52.54 -5.70 -9.37
CA SER A 162 -53.06 -4.47 -9.97
C SER A 162 -54.27 -4.73 -10.87
N GLU A 163 -55.01 -3.68 -11.22
CA GLU A 163 -55.97 -3.74 -12.34
C GLU A 163 -55.30 -4.23 -13.63
N THR A 164 -56.06 -4.97 -14.43
CA THR A 164 -55.62 -5.57 -15.69
C THR A 164 -55.62 -4.58 -16.84
N VAL A 165 -54.59 -4.62 -17.68
CA VAL A 165 -54.43 -3.76 -18.86
C VAL A 165 -54.29 -4.61 -20.12
N LEU A 166 -55.11 -4.33 -21.13
CA LEU A 166 -55.10 -5.01 -22.43
C LEU A 166 -53.99 -4.47 -23.34
N ALA A 167 -53.30 -5.36 -24.05
CA ALA A 167 -52.48 -5.06 -25.21
C ALA A 167 -52.86 -5.98 -26.38
N GLU A 168 -52.98 -5.38 -27.57
CA GLU A 168 -53.27 -6.09 -28.81
C GLU A 168 -51.99 -6.22 -29.64
N VAL A 169 -51.37 -7.40 -29.64
CA VAL A 169 -50.14 -7.69 -30.35
C VAL A 169 -50.46 -8.01 -31.81
N ALA A 170 -49.97 -7.17 -32.72
CA ALA A 170 -50.23 -7.31 -34.15
C ALA A 170 -49.63 -8.60 -34.74
N ASP A 171 -50.38 -9.21 -35.66
CA ASP A 171 -49.98 -10.44 -36.35
C ASP A 171 -48.84 -10.26 -37.36
N VAL A 172 -47.94 -11.24 -37.39
CA VAL A 172 -46.91 -11.36 -38.43
C VAL A 172 -47.49 -12.29 -39.50
N LEU A 173 -48.42 -11.76 -40.30
CA LEU A 173 -49.05 -12.38 -41.47
C LEU A 173 -49.74 -13.74 -41.18
N SER A 174 -51.07 -13.72 -41.11
CA SER A 174 -51.90 -14.92 -40.98
C SER A 174 -51.78 -15.87 -42.19
N PRO A 175 -51.95 -17.20 -42.02
CA PRO A 175 -52.04 -18.15 -43.14
C PRO A 175 -53.13 -17.79 -44.17
N ASP A 176 -54.17 -17.06 -43.77
CA ASP A 176 -55.20 -16.55 -44.67
C ASP A 176 -54.67 -15.44 -45.59
N ALA A 177 -53.76 -14.59 -45.10
CA ALA A 177 -53.04 -13.63 -45.95
C ALA A 177 -52.11 -14.33 -46.96
N ILE A 178 -51.59 -15.52 -46.62
CA ILE A 178 -50.80 -16.37 -47.53
C ILE A 178 -51.72 -17.07 -48.56
N LEU A 179 -52.93 -17.46 -48.18
CA LEU A 179 -53.95 -18.04 -49.07
C LEU A 179 -54.50 -17.01 -50.06
N ASP A 180 -54.74 -15.77 -49.62
CA ASP A 180 -55.07 -14.65 -50.51
C ASP A 180 -53.91 -14.36 -51.48
N GLU A 181 -52.66 -14.48 -51.05
CA GLU A 181 -51.51 -14.35 -51.93
C GLU A 181 -51.38 -15.51 -52.94
N LEU A 182 -51.73 -16.74 -52.55
CA LEU A 182 -51.77 -17.92 -53.42
C LEU A 182 -52.90 -17.83 -54.48
N ILE A 183 -54.06 -17.29 -54.12
CA ILE A 183 -55.16 -16.99 -55.05
C ILE A 183 -54.71 -15.89 -56.03
N ASN A 184 -54.00 -14.87 -55.52
CA ASN A 184 -53.38 -13.82 -56.34
C ASN A 184 -52.30 -14.37 -57.28
N ILE A 185 -51.59 -15.45 -56.89
CA ILE A 185 -50.61 -16.15 -57.74
C ILE A 185 -51.29 -16.94 -58.86
N ASP A 186 -52.45 -17.57 -58.63
CA ASP A 186 -53.19 -18.31 -59.65
C ASP A 186 -53.84 -17.38 -60.70
N GLU A 187 -54.36 -16.22 -60.25
CA GLU A 187 -54.78 -15.14 -61.14
C GLU A 187 -53.59 -14.58 -61.94
N LYS A 188 -52.41 -14.44 -61.34
CA LYS A 188 -51.17 -14.06 -62.06
C LYS A 188 -50.71 -15.10 -63.06
N PHE A 189 -50.94 -16.41 -62.85
CA PHE A 189 -50.62 -17.42 -63.87
C PHE A 189 -51.54 -17.34 -65.08
N THR A 190 -52.83 -17.05 -64.86
CA THR A 190 -53.79 -16.76 -65.94
C THR A 190 -53.40 -15.47 -66.67
N ASP A 191 -52.88 -14.48 -65.94
CA ASP A 191 -52.33 -13.25 -66.50
C ASP A 191 -51.02 -13.48 -67.25
N VAL A 192 -50.17 -14.41 -66.83
CA VAL A 192 -48.94 -14.79 -67.54
C VAL A 192 -49.24 -15.40 -68.91
N ASP A 193 -50.28 -16.22 -69.06
CA ASP A 193 -50.70 -16.75 -70.38
C ASP A 193 -51.23 -15.65 -71.31
N ARG A 194 -51.93 -14.65 -70.75
CA ARG A 194 -52.34 -13.42 -71.46
C ARG A 194 -51.14 -12.53 -71.81
N THR A 195 -50.17 -12.44 -70.89
CA THR A 195 -48.94 -11.68 -71.04
C THR A 195 -47.98 -12.36 -72.02
N LEU A 196 -48.01 -13.69 -72.20
CA LEU A 196 -47.19 -14.39 -73.19
C LEU A 196 -47.61 -14.03 -74.63
N ALA A 197 -48.91 -13.79 -74.85
CA ALA A 197 -49.44 -13.27 -76.11
C ALA A 197 -49.09 -11.78 -76.33
N GLU A 198 -49.00 -10.98 -75.27
CA GLU A 198 -48.57 -9.57 -75.32
C GLU A 198 -47.04 -9.40 -75.38
N VAL A 199 -46.27 -10.36 -74.83
CA VAL A 199 -44.80 -10.39 -74.87
C VAL A 199 -44.30 -10.63 -76.29
N GLN A 200 -45.00 -11.41 -77.10
CA GLN A 200 -44.72 -11.55 -78.54
C GLN A 200 -44.77 -10.19 -79.27
N ILE A 201 -45.55 -9.23 -78.74
CA ILE A 201 -45.66 -7.85 -79.25
C ILE A 201 -44.61 -6.91 -78.60
N SER A 202 -44.20 -7.14 -77.35
CA SER A 202 -43.17 -6.30 -76.67
C SER A 202 -41.71 -6.61 -77.06
N VAL A 203 -41.43 -7.77 -77.65
CA VAL A 203 -40.07 -8.17 -78.07
C VAL A 203 -39.55 -7.29 -79.24
N ASP A 204 -40.44 -6.64 -79.99
CA ASP A 204 -40.07 -5.70 -81.06
C ASP A 204 -39.52 -4.35 -80.56
N GLY A 205 -39.42 -4.12 -79.23
CA GLY A 205 -38.97 -2.84 -78.64
C GLY A 205 -37.91 -2.92 -77.54
N LYS A 206 -37.14 -4.00 -77.39
CA LYS A 206 -36.17 -4.15 -76.28
C LYS A 206 -34.79 -3.54 -76.57
N THR A 207 -34.18 -2.99 -75.53
CA THR A 207 -32.79 -2.53 -75.49
C THR A 207 -31.81 -3.71 -75.42
N SER A 208 -30.60 -3.52 -75.93
CA SER A 208 -29.56 -4.53 -76.10
C SER A 208 -28.31 -4.20 -75.27
N ILE A 209 -27.62 -5.24 -74.80
CA ILE A 209 -26.34 -5.12 -74.09
C ILE A 209 -25.22 -5.52 -75.05
N HIS A 210 -24.34 -4.57 -75.35
CA HIS A 210 -23.19 -4.75 -76.22
C HIS A 210 -21.93 -4.94 -75.38
N ASN A 211 -21.32 -6.12 -75.49
CA ASN A 211 -19.99 -6.39 -74.93
C ASN A 211 -18.93 -6.14 -76.00
N SER A 212 -17.98 -5.27 -75.70
CA SER A 212 -16.88 -4.92 -76.60
C SER A 212 -15.57 -4.72 -75.84
N ILE A 213 -14.46 -4.71 -76.57
CA ILE A 213 -13.15 -4.25 -76.06
C ILE A 213 -12.90 -2.77 -76.36
N GLU A 214 -13.73 -2.17 -77.20
CA GLU A 214 -13.63 -0.78 -77.64
C GLU A 214 -14.60 0.14 -76.86
N ASP A 215 -14.35 1.44 -76.91
CA ASP A 215 -15.27 2.44 -76.37
C ASP A 215 -16.59 2.48 -77.17
N ALA A 216 -17.64 3.00 -76.53
CA ALA A 216 -18.96 3.07 -77.14
C ALA A 216 -18.91 3.87 -78.46
N PRO A 217 -19.36 3.30 -79.58
CA PRO A 217 -19.21 3.93 -80.89
C PRO A 217 -20.21 5.08 -81.07
N ALA A 218 -19.85 6.05 -81.91
CA ALA A 218 -20.80 7.08 -82.35
C ALA A 218 -21.76 6.50 -83.41
N GLY A 219 -23.05 6.45 -83.10
CA GLY A 219 -24.11 5.93 -83.97
C GLY A 219 -25.50 6.07 -83.35
N GLU A 220 -26.55 5.76 -84.11
CA GLU A 220 -27.94 5.68 -83.63
C GLU A 220 -28.20 4.29 -83.05
N PHE A 221 -28.51 4.24 -81.75
CA PHE A 221 -28.86 3.03 -81.00
C PHE A 221 -30.25 3.20 -80.36
N ALA A 222 -30.82 2.12 -79.82
CA ALA A 222 -32.11 2.22 -79.15
C ALA A 222 -31.93 2.88 -77.77
N GLU A 223 -32.89 3.73 -77.40
CA GLU A 223 -32.91 4.40 -76.11
C GLU A 223 -32.90 3.35 -74.98
N GLY A 224 -31.85 3.35 -74.16
CA GLY A 224 -31.61 2.43 -73.07
C GLY A 224 -30.74 1.21 -73.40
N ASP A 225 -30.13 1.14 -74.59
CA ASP A 225 -29.06 0.17 -74.87
C ASP A 225 -27.89 0.37 -73.88
N HIS A 226 -27.18 -0.71 -73.55
CA HIS A 226 -26.01 -0.68 -72.68
C HIS A 226 -24.75 -1.09 -73.43
N TRP A 227 -23.66 -0.39 -73.20
CA TRP A 227 -22.33 -0.74 -73.69
C TRP A 227 -21.45 -1.11 -72.50
N GLN A 228 -20.72 -2.21 -72.64
CA GLN A 228 -19.78 -2.70 -71.63
C GLN A 228 -18.42 -2.90 -72.30
N LYS A 229 -17.43 -2.13 -71.86
CA LYS A 229 -16.05 -2.26 -72.32
C LYS A 229 -15.29 -3.20 -71.40
N TRP A 230 -14.75 -4.26 -71.97
CA TRP A 230 -13.96 -5.27 -71.29
C TRP A 230 -12.49 -5.19 -71.71
N THR A 231 -11.57 -5.65 -70.86
CA THR A 231 -10.15 -5.79 -71.26
C THR A 231 -9.96 -6.84 -72.37
N THR A 232 -10.82 -7.86 -72.41
CA THR A 232 -10.93 -8.90 -73.44
C THR A 232 -12.33 -9.52 -73.36
N LEU A 233 -12.81 -10.10 -74.46
CA LEU A 233 -14.06 -10.88 -74.49
C LEU A 233 -13.85 -12.37 -74.18
N ASP A 234 -12.59 -12.79 -74.00
CA ASP A 234 -12.25 -14.13 -73.55
C ASP A 234 -12.44 -14.30 -72.03
N VAL A 235 -12.37 -15.56 -71.58
CA VAL A 235 -12.46 -15.91 -70.15
C VAL A 235 -11.42 -15.13 -69.33
N GLY A 236 -11.87 -14.40 -68.32
CA GLY A 236 -11.02 -13.59 -67.44
C GLY A 236 -10.94 -12.10 -67.79
N GLY A 237 -11.70 -11.64 -68.79
CA GLY A 237 -11.87 -10.22 -69.07
C GLY A 237 -12.40 -9.43 -67.86
N LYS A 238 -11.86 -8.23 -67.64
CA LYS A 238 -12.31 -7.31 -66.59
C LYS A 238 -13.11 -6.19 -67.22
N LEU A 239 -14.28 -5.88 -66.65
CA LEU A 239 -15.09 -4.75 -67.06
C LEU A 239 -14.36 -3.45 -66.69
N LEU A 240 -14.15 -2.57 -67.66
CA LEU A 240 -13.42 -1.31 -67.54
C LEU A 240 -14.35 -0.11 -67.39
N ALA A 241 -15.49 -0.14 -68.08
CA ALA A 241 -16.48 0.93 -68.06
C ALA A 241 -17.80 0.43 -68.65
N SER A 242 -18.90 1.06 -68.24
CA SER A 242 -20.22 0.84 -68.82
C SER A 242 -20.88 2.17 -69.16
N TRP A 243 -21.66 2.17 -70.23
CA TRP A 243 -22.43 3.31 -70.70
C TRP A 243 -23.86 2.87 -71.00
N ARG A 244 -24.78 3.82 -70.91
CA ARG A 244 -26.17 3.66 -71.33
C ARG A 244 -26.50 4.68 -72.41
N TYR A 245 -27.13 4.26 -73.49
CA TYR A 245 -27.52 5.14 -74.58
C TYR A 245 -28.80 5.87 -74.20
N THR A 246 -28.73 7.20 -74.08
CA THR A 246 -29.89 8.03 -73.74
C THR A 246 -29.91 9.34 -74.53
N ALA A 247 -31.08 9.73 -75.02
CA ALA A 247 -31.33 10.93 -75.81
C ALA A 247 -30.36 11.12 -77.00
N GLY A 248 -30.01 10.03 -77.68
CA GLY A 248 -29.14 10.04 -78.87
C GLY A 248 -27.63 10.07 -78.58
N ALA A 249 -27.20 9.77 -77.34
CA ALA A 249 -25.78 9.67 -76.98
C ALA A 249 -25.50 8.60 -75.91
N TRP A 250 -24.28 8.05 -75.92
CA TRP A 250 -23.79 7.18 -74.84
C TRP A 250 -23.40 8.01 -73.61
N VAL A 251 -24.04 7.75 -72.48
CA VAL A 251 -23.74 8.37 -71.18
C VAL A 251 -23.04 7.35 -70.29
N ALA A 252 -21.87 7.70 -69.74
CA ALA A 252 -21.11 6.80 -68.88
C ALA A 252 -21.84 6.58 -67.55
N GLU A 253 -21.98 5.32 -67.16
CA GLU A 253 -22.58 4.96 -65.88
C GLU A 253 -21.53 4.95 -64.77
N SER A 254 -21.85 5.60 -63.65
CA SER A 254 -21.07 5.50 -62.43
C SER A 254 -21.40 4.19 -61.70
N MET A 255 -20.39 3.37 -61.38
CA MET A 255 -20.61 2.22 -60.49
C MET A 255 -20.89 2.69 -59.06
N ASP A 256 -22.04 2.33 -58.51
CA ASP A 256 -22.39 2.58 -57.11
C ASP A 256 -21.60 1.63 -56.18
N PRO A 257 -20.97 2.12 -55.09
CA PRO A 257 -20.19 1.30 -54.16
C PRO A 257 -20.96 0.17 -53.46
N THR A 258 -22.29 0.11 -53.55
CA THR A 258 -23.11 -0.97 -52.98
C THR A 258 -23.14 -2.28 -53.79
N TYR A 259 -22.65 -2.30 -55.04
CA TYR A 259 -22.74 -3.48 -55.93
C TYR A 259 -21.51 -4.42 -55.98
N LEU A 260 -20.59 -4.38 -54.99
CA LEU A 260 -19.39 -5.23 -55.00
C LEU A 260 -19.59 -6.56 -54.23
N PRO A 261 -19.84 -7.73 -54.88
CA PRO A 261 -19.79 -9.01 -54.19
C PRO A 261 -18.34 -9.42 -53.89
N LYS A 262 -18.12 -9.93 -52.66
CA LYS A 262 -16.88 -10.56 -52.14
C LYS A 262 -15.58 -10.06 -52.76
N ILE A 263 -15.00 -9.04 -52.12
CA ILE A 263 -13.63 -8.59 -52.40
C ILE A 263 -12.64 -9.64 -51.85
N ASP A 264 -11.78 -10.20 -52.71
CA ASP A 264 -10.60 -10.95 -52.28
C ASP A 264 -9.55 -9.95 -51.76
N ILE A 265 -9.37 -9.95 -50.45
CA ILE A 265 -8.49 -9.02 -49.73
C ILE A 265 -7.01 -9.46 -49.84
N GLY A 266 -6.72 -10.66 -50.37
CA GLY A 266 -5.37 -11.23 -50.42
C GLY A 266 -4.40 -10.53 -51.37
N ALA A 267 -4.91 -9.77 -52.37
CA ALA A 267 -4.09 -9.16 -53.42
C ALA A 267 -4.33 -7.65 -53.63
N GLY A 268 -5.24 -7.03 -52.88
CA GLY A 268 -5.59 -5.61 -53.04
C GLY A 268 -4.88 -4.67 -52.05
N THR A 269 -4.57 -3.46 -52.49
CA THR A 269 -4.20 -2.34 -51.60
C THR A 269 -5.48 -1.64 -51.15
N PHE A 270 -5.86 -1.79 -49.89
CA PHE A 270 -7.03 -1.13 -49.31
C PHE A 270 -6.59 0.07 -48.48
N GLY A 271 -7.25 1.21 -48.65
CA GLY A 271 -6.96 2.41 -47.86
C GLY A 271 -7.38 2.26 -46.39
N GLN A 272 -8.65 1.89 -46.16
CA GLN A 272 -9.20 1.69 -44.82
C GLN A 272 -10.30 0.63 -44.86
N LEU A 273 -10.22 -0.37 -43.99
CA LEU A 273 -11.26 -1.39 -43.80
C LEU A 273 -11.92 -1.13 -42.43
N VAL A 274 -13.22 -0.85 -42.42
CA VAL A 274 -14.00 -0.59 -41.19
C VAL A 274 -15.13 -1.61 -41.11
N GLY A 275 -15.18 -2.39 -40.04
CA GLY A 275 -16.21 -3.39 -39.80
C GLY A 275 -16.03 -4.04 -38.42
N GLY A 276 -17.12 -4.50 -37.81
CA GLY A 276 -17.09 -5.03 -36.44
C GLY A 276 -16.28 -6.31 -36.25
N ARG A 277 -15.94 -7.04 -37.33
CA ARG A 277 -15.17 -8.29 -37.30
C ARG A 277 -14.32 -8.45 -38.57
N LEU A 278 -13.01 -8.60 -38.40
CA LEU A 278 -12.08 -9.08 -39.44
C LEU A 278 -11.61 -10.48 -39.03
N VAL A 279 -11.85 -11.50 -39.86
CA VAL A 279 -11.32 -12.85 -39.65
C VAL A 279 -10.16 -13.04 -40.61
N ALA A 280 -8.93 -12.96 -40.10
CA ALA A 280 -7.71 -13.14 -40.90
C ALA A 280 -6.78 -14.14 -40.20
N GLY A 281 -6.27 -15.13 -40.95
CA GLY A 281 -5.38 -16.16 -40.40
C GLY A 281 -3.99 -15.63 -40.02
N THR A 282 -3.48 -14.65 -40.77
CA THR A 282 -2.22 -13.95 -40.49
C THR A 282 -2.35 -12.49 -40.89
N ILE A 283 -1.96 -11.57 -40.01
CA ILE A 283 -1.88 -10.14 -40.30
C ILE A 283 -0.43 -9.71 -40.12
N THR A 284 0.24 -9.33 -41.20
CA THR A 284 1.54 -8.64 -41.11
C THR A 284 1.25 -7.14 -41.03
N ALA A 285 1.20 -6.59 -39.82
CA ALA A 285 0.98 -5.17 -39.57
C ALA A 285 2.30 -4.48 -39.17
N PRO A 286 3.12 -4.01 -40.13
CA PRO A 286 4.40 -3.36 -39.84
C PRO A 286 4.24 -2.04 -39.06
N LEU A 287 3.01 -1.49 -39.00
CA LEU A 287 2.65 -0.31 -38.22
C LEU A 287 1.37 -0.58 -37.42
N LEU A 288 1.46 -1.41 -36.37
CA LEU A 288 0.42 -1.47 -35.35
C LEU A 288 0.54 -0.20 -34.48
N GLU A 289 0.13 0.94 -35.02
CA GLU A 289 0.44 2.24 -34.43
C GLU A 289 -0.60 2.67 -33.38
N THR A 290 -0.09 2.86 -32.15
CA THR A 290 -0.58 3.69 -31.05
C THR A 290 -1.65 3.15 -30.11
N LYS A 291 -2.67 2.38 -30.51
CA LYS A 291 -3.70 1.94 -29.53
C LYS A 291 -4.36 0.60 -29.86
N LEU A 292 -3.83 -0.47 -29.28
CA LEU A 292 -4.52 -1.76 -29.18
C LEU A 292 -5.39 -1.74 -27.91
N VAL A 293 -6.70 -1.57 -28.05
CA VAL A 293 -7.65 -1.68 -26.93
C VAL A 293 -8.09 -3.15 -26.80
N LEU A 294 -7.64 -3.80 -25.74
CA LEU A 294 -7.96 -5.20 -25.47
C LEU A 294 -9.33 -5.31 -24.82
N THR A 295 -10.24 -6.04 -25.46
CA THR A 295 -11.48 -6.51 -24.82
C THR A 295 -11.30 -7.84 -24.09
N THR A 296 -10.21 -8.57 -24.36
CA THR A 296 -9.91 -9.88 -23.75
C THR A 296 -8.42 -10.02 -23.40
N ASP A 297 -7.66 -10.86 -24.10
CA ASP A 297 -6.30 -11.27 -23.73
C ASP A 297 -5.32 -11.12 -24.92
N ILE A 298 -4.09 -10.64 -24.66
CA ILE A 298 -2.92 -10.91 -25.52
C ILE A 298 -2.18 -12.09 -24.91
N ILE A 299 -1.97 -13.14 -25.69
CA ILE A 299 -1.15 -14.29 -25.28
C ILE A 299 0.07 -14.38 -26.19
N ALA A 300 1.25 -14.31 -25.58
CA ALA A 300 2.53 -14.52 -26.25
C ALA A 300 3.13 -15.86 -25.77
N GLY A 301 3.13 -16.87 -26.65
CA GLY A 301 3.58 -18.24 -26.35
C GLY A 301 2.49 -19.29 -26.60
N ASN A 302 2.70 -20.50 -26.08
CA ASN A 302 1.69 -21.57 -26.16
C ASN A 302 0.66 -21.37 -25.02
N PRO A 303 -0.63 -21.11 -25.31
CA PRO A 303 -1.66 -20.95 -24.29
C PRO A 303 -1.82 -22.16 -23.36
N ALA A 304 -1.50 -23.37 -23.86
CA ALA A 304 -1.51 -24.61 -23.08
C ALA A 304 -0.18 -24.90 -22.36
N GLY A 305 0.83 -24.04 -22.52
CA GLY A 305 2.17 -24.19 -21.94
C GLY A 305 2.68 -22.87 -21.37
N THR A 306 4.00 -22.67 -21.41
CA THR A 306 4.61 -21.41 -20.95
C THR A 306 4.23 -20.25 -21.87
N HIS A 307 3.65 -19.19 -21.29
CA HIS A 307 3.23 -18.01 -22.02
C HIS A 307 3.17 -16.77 -21.12
N ALA A 308 3.24 -15.59 -21.75
CA ALA A 308 2.88 -14.33 -21.12
C ALA A 308 1.46 -13.95 -21.52
N LYS A 309 0.67 -13.48 -20.57
CA LYS A 309 -0.72 -13.07 -20.73
C LYS A 309 -0.87 -11.62 -20.27
N MET A 310 -1.48 -10.77 -21.10
CA MET A 310 -1.85 -9.40 -20.75
C MET A 310 -3.35 -9.18 -20.98
N ASN A 311 -4.03 -8.57 -20.01
CA ASN A 311 -5.44 -8.21 -20.10
C ASN A 311 -5.77 -6.97 -19.26
N ALA A 312 -7.05 -6.63 -19.13
CA ALA A 312 -7.49 -5.46 -18.37
C ALA A 312 -7.10 -5.48 -16.88
N SER A 313 -6.82 -6.67 -16.31
CA SER A 313 -6.39 -6.82 -14.92
C SER A 313 -4.88 -6.72 -14.71
N GLY A 314 -4.07 -6.82 -15.77
CA GLY A 314 -2.62 -6.69 -15.69
C GLY A 314 -1.84 -7.65 -16.60
N PHE A 315 -0.60 -7.94 -16.19
CA PHE A 315 0.35 -8.82 -16.85
C PHE A 315 0.66 -10.04 -15.98
N ARG A 316 0.70 -11.22 -16.60
CA ARG A 316 1.03 -12.49 -15.95
C ARG A 316 2.02 -13.28 -16.78
N ALA A 317 2.96 -13.92 -16.11
CA ALA A 317 3.79 -14.97 -16.71
C ALA A 317 3.35 -16.32 -16.15
N LEU A 318 3.04 -17.25 -17.05
CA LEU A 318 2.69 -18.61 -16.71
C LEU A 318 3.78 -19.55 -17.21
N ALA A 319 4.19 -20.50 -16.39
CA ALA A 319 5.19 -21.49 -16.73
C ALA A 319 4.59 -22.90 -16.57
N SER A 320 4.76 -23.73 -17.59
CA SER A 320 4.53 -25.16 -17.49
C SER A 320 5.86 -25.82 -17.11
N THR A 321 5.93 -26.37 -15.91
CA THR A 321 7.03 -27.25 -15.51
C THR A 321 6.61 -28.70 -15.83
N ASP A 322 7.45 -29.41 -16.58
CA ASP A 322 7.30 -30.83 -16.92
C ASP A 322 6.04 -31.21 -17.73
N GLY A 323 5.50 -30.28 -18.52
CA GLY A 323 4.35 -30.56 -19.41
C GLY A 323 2.99 -30.60 -18.71
N ASN A 324 2.94 -30.19 -17.44
CA ASN A 324 1.69 -29.99 -16.69
C ASN A 324 0.99 -28.69 -17.10
N ALA A 325 -0.26 -28.51 -16.67
CA ALA A 325 -0.98 -27.25 -16.85
C ALA A 325 -0.13 -26.07 -16.33
N PRO A 326 -0.03 -24.96 -17.08
CA PRO A 326 0.86 -23.87 -16.72
C PRO A 326 0.38 -23.17 -15.44
N THR A 327 1.28 -22.97 -14.50
CA THR A 327 1.02 -22.23 -13.26
C THR A 327 1.50 -20.79 -13.41
N GLU A 328 0.79 -19.85 -12.81
CA GLU A 328 1.29 -18.48 -12.67
C GLU A 328 2.60 -18.48 -11.87
N VAL A 329 3.62 -17.77 -12.36
CA VAL A 329 4.91 -17.60 -11.67
C VAL A 329 5.19 -16.13 -11.35
N ILE A 330 4.66 -15.21 -12.16
CA ILE A 330 4.75 -13.77 -11.94
C ILE A 330 3.38 -13.15 -12.22
N ARG A 331 2.95 -12.28 -11.30
CA ARG A 331 1.76 -11.44 -11.44
C ARG A 331 2.12 -9.98 -11.27
N MET A 332 1.60 -9.14 -12.15
CA MET A 332 1.64 -7.69 -12.07
C MET A 332 0.25 -7.15 -12.41
N GLY A 333 -0.55 -6.74 -11.43
CA GLY A 333 -1.95 -6.45 -11.71
C GLY A 333 -2.74 -5.91 -10.53
N THR A 334 -4.01 -5.63 -10.78
CA THR A 334 -4.94 -5.04 -9.81
C THR A 334 -6.11 -5.96 -9.48
N ASP A 335 -6.04 -7.22 -9.90
CA ASP A 335 -7.01 -8.27 -9.56
C ASP A 335 -6.93 -8.72 -8.10
N THR A 336 -5.83 -8.39 -7.43
CA THR A 336 -5.59 -8.67 -6.01
C THR A 336 -4.94 -7.46 -5.32
N ASP A 337 -4.92 -7.44 -3.99
CA ASP A 337 -4.22 -6.39 -3.22
C ASP A 337 -2.69 -6.40 -3.42
N ASP A 338 -2.13 -7.51 -3.91
CA ASP A 338 -0.74 -7.64 -4.33
C ASP A 338 -0.54 -7.10 -5.77
N TYR A 339 0.05 -5.91 -5.90
CA TYR A 339 0.35 -5.32 -7.21
C TYR A 339 1.47 -6.06 -7.93
N PHE A 340 2.40 -6.67 -7.20
CA PHE A 340 3.41 -7.59 -7.73
C PHE A 340 3.42 -8.87 -6.90
N GLY A 341 3.38 -10.03 -7.54
CA GLY A 341 3.43 -11.33 -6.88
C GLY A 341 4.37 -12.30 -7.57
N VAL A 342 5.14 -13.05 -6.78
CA VAL A 342 5.94 -14.19 -7.22
C VAL A 342 5.34 -15.45 -6.63
N VAL A 343 5.02 -16.39 -7.50
CA VAL A 343 4.34 -17.64 -7.15
C VAL A 343 5.31 -18.79 -7.41
N ASN A 344 5.38 -19.74 -6.48
CA ASN A 344 6.23 -20.93 -6.64
C ASN A 344 5.59 -21.96 -7.58
N ALA A 345 6.34 -23.00 -7.94
CA ALA A 345 5.86 -24.08 -8.82
C ALA A 345 4.63 -24.83 -8.28
N GLY A 346 4.33 -24.72 -6.98
CA GLY A 346 3.13 -25.30 -6.36
C GLY A 346 1.91 -24.37 -6.38
N GLY A 347 1.97 -23.22 -7.06
CA GLY A 347 0.88 -22.24 -7.13
C GLY A 347 0.72 -21.38 -5.88
N LYS A 348 1.69 -21.37 -4.95
CA LYS A 348 1.65 -20.57 -3.72
C LYS A 348 2.45 -19.28 -3.88
N LEU A 349 1.85 -18.15 -3.50
CA LEU A 349 2.53 -16.86 -3.40
C LEU A 349 3.68 -16.95 -2.36
N VAL A 350 4.90 -16.60 -2.78
CA VAL A 350 6.12 -16.67 -1.94
C VAL A 350 6.77 -15.31 -1.69
N ALA A 351 6.47 -14.32 -2.54
CA ALA A 351 6.83 -12.93 -2.32
C ALA A 351 5.79 -12.01 -2.97
N SER A 352 5.49 -10.87 -2.35
CA SER A 352 4.61 -9.87 -2.93
C SER A 352 4.96 -8.44 -2.52
N ILE A 353 4.50 -7.49 -3.34
CA ILE A 353 4.46 -6.07 -3.03
C ILE A 353 3.00 -5.63 -3.14
N THR A 354 2.45 -5.13 -2.04
CA THR A 354 1.07 -4.66 -1.97
C THR A 354 0.91 -3.26 -2.57
N SER A 355 -0.34 -2.84 -2.80
CA SER A 355 -0.67 -1.45 -3.17
C SER A 355 -0.19 -0.41 -2.15
N GLY A 356 -0.03 -0.80 -0.88
CA GLY A 356 0.54 0.05 0.19
C GLY A 356 2.06 0.15 0.17
N GLY A 357 2.74 -0.60 -0.71
CA GLY A 357 4.20 -0.70 -0.76
C GLY A 357 4.80 -1.67 0.26
N ASP A 358 3.97 -2.48 0.93
CA ASP A 358 4.44 -3.49 1.86
C ASP A 358 5.10 -4.63 1.09
N PHE A 359 6.29 -5.02 1.53
CA PHE A 359 7.00 -6.17 0.99
C PHE A 359 6.83 -7.36 1.92
N SER A 360 6.35 -8.48 1.38
CA SER A 360 6.27 -9.77 2.07
C SER A 360 7.09 -10.82 1.33
N GLY A 361 7.83 -11.63 2.08
CA GLY A 361 8.69 -12.68 1.54
C GLY A 361 9.22 -13.61 2.62
N GLN A 362 9.68 -14.80 2.23
CA GLN A 362 10.12 -15.84 3.18
C GLN A 362 11.57 -15.67 3.65
N SER A 363 12.42 -15.09 2.82
CA SER A 363 13.84 -14.84 3.11
C SER A 363 14.36 -13.72 2.23
N GLY A 364 15.31 -12.93 2.73
CA GLY A 364 16.03 -11.92 1.96
C GLY A 364 17.52 -11.95 2.26
N ASP A 365 18.34 -11.85 1.22
CA ASP A 365 19.78 -11.63 1.31
C ASP A 365 20.10 -10.29 0.66
N PHE A 366 20.78 -9.42 1.39
CA PHE A 366 21.06 -8.05 0.97
C PHE A 366 22.57 -7.85 0.93
N ALA A 367 23.11 -7.50 -0.24
CA ALA A 367 24.55 -7.34 -0.42
C ALA A 367 25.17 -6.21 0.43
N ASN A 368 24.35 -5.29 0.94
CA ASN A 368 24.79 -4.15 1.73
C ASN A 368 23.99 -4.06 3.04
N ASP A 369 23.21 -3.00 3.23
CA ASP A 369 22.54 -2.69 4.50
C ASP A 369 21.02 -2.57 4.31
N ILE A 370 20.29 -2.77 5.41
CA ILE A 370 18.85 -2.58 5.52
C ILE A 370 18.61 -1.40 6.45
N SER A 371 17.72 -0.48 6.08
CA SER A 371 17.38 0.66 6.92
C SER A 371 15.90 0.69 7.31
N ILE A 372 15.61 1.06 8.55
CA ILE A 372 14.26 1.30 9.08
C ILE A 372 14.12 2.79 9.35
N ALA A 373 13.13 3.44 8.74
CA ALA A 373 12.93 4.88 8.82
C ALA A 373 14.23 5.69 8.53
N GLY A 374 15.00 5.21 7.54
CA GLY A 374 16.29 5.77 7.14
C GLY A 374 17.45 5.57 8.13
N THR A 375 17.26 4.76 9.17
CA THR A 375 18.31 4.37 10.13
C THR A 375 18.78 2.97 9.82
N SER A 376 20.10 2.77 9.71
CA SER A 376 20.68 1.44 9.49
C SER A 376 20.33 0.47 10.61
N ILE A 377 19.88 -0.73 10.25
CA ILE A 377 19.69 -1.83 11.21
C ILE A 377 21.06 -2.25 11.77
N LEU A 378 22.10 -2.28 10.94
CA LEU A 378 23.45 -2.62 11.38
C LEU A 378 23.97 -1.62 12.42
N GLU A 379 23.76 -0.31 12.23
CA GLU A 379 24.11 0.70 13.23
C GLU A 379 23.32 0.53 14.53
N THR A 380 22.04 0.17 14.42
CA THR A 380 21.17 -0.05 15.58
C THR A 380 21.63 -1.25 16.39
N ILE A 381 21.90 -2.38 15.73
CA ILE A 381 22.44 -3.59 16.36
C ILE A 381 23.83 -3.31 16.94
N ALA A 382 24.67 -2.58 16.20
CA ALA A 382 26.00 -2.21 16.67
C ALA A 382 25.94 -1.37 17.95
N ALA A 383 24.91 -0.54 18.18
CA ALA A 383 24.80 0.25 19.41
C ALA A 383 24.42 -0.58 20.66
N LEU A 384 23.81 -1.76 20.49
CA LEU A 384 23.36 -2.60 21.60
C LEU A 384 24.54 -3.23 22.35
N PRO A 385 24.38 -3.55 23.66
CA PRO A 385 25.38 -4.29 24.42
C PRO A 385 25.74 -5.61 23.73
N LYS A 386 27.04 -5.88 23.56
CA LYS A 386 27.53 -7.11 22.91
C LYS A 386 27.71 -8.26 23.90
N GLY A 387 27.56 -8.03 25.20
CA GLY A 387 27.70 -9.05 26.24
C GLY A 387 29.15 -9.27 26.65
N LEU A 388 29.55 -10.51 26.95
CA LEU A 388 30.88 -10.80 27.49
C LEU A 388 31.96 -10.62 26.41
N ALA A 389 32.76 -9.56 26.54
CA ALA A 389 33.86 -9.26 25.61
C ALA A 389 35.09 -10.13 25.89
N ALA A 390 35.40 -10.35 27.17
CA ALA A 390 36.53 -11.19 27.57
C ALA A 390 36.36 -11.70 29.00
N TRP A 391 36.98 -12.83 29.33
CA TRP A 391 37.05 -13.32 30.70
C TRP A 391 38.32 -14.12 30.94
N ALA A 392 38.79 -14.12 32.18
CA ALA A 392 39.87 -14.97 32.64
C ALA A 392 39.52 -15.52 34.01
N SER A 393 40.10 -16.67 34.36
CA SER A 393 39.98 -17.20 35.71
C SER A 393 41.27 -17.86 36.18
N ARG A 394 41.44 -17.89 37.51
CA ARG A 394 42.50 -18.64 38.17
C ARG A 394 41.93 -19.37 39.37
N ALA A 395 41.99 -20.70 39.31
CA ALA A 395 41.45 -21.61 40.33
C ALA A 395 42.36 -21.77 41.55
N THR A 396 43.63 -21.36 41.45
CA THR A 396 44.64 -21.62 42.47
C THR A 396 44.84 -20.43 43.40
N ASN A 397 45.23 -20.73 44.64
CA ASN A 397 45.82 -19.75 45.55
C ASN A 397 46.94 -18.98 44.85
N SER A 398 47.21 -17.75 45.29
CA SER A 398 48.44 -17.10 44.85
C SER A 398 49.66 -17.92 45.30
N LEU A 399 50.71 -17.96 44.50
CA LEU A 399 51.87 -18.80 44.81
C LEU A 399 52.66 -18.24 46.00
N TYR A 400 52.75 -16.91 46.10
CA TYR A 400 53.60 -16.21 47.05
C TYR A 400 52.79 -15.32 47.98
N TRP A 401 53.38 -15.03 49.14
CA TRP A 401 52.94 -13.94 50.01
C TRP A 401 53.53 -12.63 49.48
N ALA A 402 52.67 -11.64 49.27
CA ALA A 402 53.03 -10.32 48.74
C ALA A 402 53.04 -9.28 49.86
N GLY A 403 54.12 -8.52 49.99
CA GLY A 403 54.20 -7.37 50.90
C GLY A 403 53.74 -6.08 50.21
N THR A 404 54.45 -4.97 50.46
CA THR A 404 54.20 -3.68 49.80
C THR A 404 54.53 -3.69 48.31
N ALA A 405 55.42 -4.57 47.86
CA ALA A 405 55.60 -4.87 46.45
C ALA A 405 54.51 -5.84 45.99
N ALA A 406 53.52 -5.31 45.25
CA ALA A 406 52.42 -6.11 44.72
C ALA A 406 52.94 -7.24 43.81
N GLN A 407 52.18 -8.34 43.75
CA GLN A 407 52.47 -9.51 42.92
C GLN A 407 51.36 -9.70 41.88
N PRO A 408 51.69 -10.03 40.62
CA PRO A 408 50.69 -10.26 39.59
C PRO A 408 49.93 -11.55 39.89
N TYR A 409 48.65 -11.61 39.52
CA TYR A 409 47.81 -12.78 39.81
C TYR A 409 46.98 -13.26 38.62
N LEU A 410 46.24 -12.38 37.95
CA LEU A 410 45.39 -12.73 36.81
C LEU A 410 45.43 -11.62 35.77
N HIS A 411 45.75 -11.97 34.53
CA HIS A 411 45.89 -11.03 33.42
C HIS A 411 44.83 -11.32 32.36
N LEU A 412 44.32 -10.27 31.72
CA LEU A 412 43.32 -10.34 30.66
C LEU A 412 43.61 -9.25 29.64
N GLN A 413 43.44 -9.59 28.37
CA GLN A 413 43.52 -8.65 27.26
C GLN A 413 42.28 -8.78 26.41
N PHE A 414 41.84 -7.67 25.83
CA PHE A 414 40.75 -7.64 24.87
C PHE A 414 40.90 -6.42 23.95
N ASP A 415 40.31 -6.48 22.76
CA ASP A 415 40.26 -5.33 21.86
C ASP A 415 38.99 -4.51 22.13
N ALA A 416 39.18 -3.25 22.49
CA ALA A 416 38.09 -2.30 22.64
C ALA A 416 37.66 -1.73 21.29
N GLU A 417 36.36 -1.61 21.11
CA GLU A 417 35.76 -1.00 19.94
C GLU A 417 35.50 0.50 20.15
N PRO A 418 35.52 1.31 19.08
CA PRO A 418 35.36 2.75 19.18
C PRO A 418 34.00 3.14 19.79
N GLY A 419 34.04 4.06 20.75
CA GLY A 419 32.84 4.68 21.32
C GLY A 419 32.02 3.80 22.26
N ARG A 420 32.58 2.68 22.74
CA ARG A 420 31.90 1.73 23.62
C ARG A 420 32.30 1.88 25.08
N ALA A 421 31.42 1.43 25.97
CA ALA A 421 31.69 1.31 27.39
C ALA A 421 31.76 -0.16 27.80
N TYR A 422 32.69 -0.46 28.70
CA TYR A 422 32.89 -1.81 29.23
C TYR A 422 32.83 -1.81 30.75
N MET A 423 32.26 -2.87 31.31
CA MET A 423 32.21 -3.14 32.73
C MET A 423 33.21 -4.24 33.08
N VAL A 424 34.24 -3.90 33.85
CA VAL A 424 35.22 -4.84 34.41
C VAL A 424 34.75 -5.29 35.78
N GLN A 425 34.53 -6.59 35.93
CA GLN A 425 33.99 -7.20 37.15
C GLN A 425 34.80 -8.40 37.59
N THR A 426 34.86 -8.60 38.90
CA THR A 426 35.34 -9.86 39.48
C THR A 426 34.25 -10.51 40.32
N ASN A 427 34.32 -11.83 40.46
CA ASN A 427 33.63 -12.46 41.60
C ASN A 427 34.32 -12.04 42.92
N PRO A 428 33.71 -12.31 44.09
CA PRO A 428 34.31 -11.98 45.38
C PRO A 428 35.66 -12.71 45.58
N ILE A 429 36.74 -11.93 45.69
CA ILE A 429 38.12 -12.39 45.88
C ILE A 429 38.41 -12.47 47.38
N SER A 430 38.77 -13.64 47.87
CA SER A 430 39.23 -13.81 49.26
C SER A 430 40.73 -13.56 49.35
N ILE A 431 41.14 -12.70 50.28
CA ILE A 431 42.54 -12.36 50.53
C ILE A 431 42.81 -12.43 52.04
N ASP A 432 43.88 -13.12 52.41
CA ASP A 432 44.33 -13.29 53.80
C ASP A 432 45.60 -12.46 54.03
N SER A 433 45.80 -11.99 55.26
CA SER A 433 47.07 -11.43 55.73
C SER A 433 47.67 -12.31 56.84
N ASP A 434 49.00 -12.42 56.85
CA ASP A 434 49.74 -13.12 57.91
C ASP A 434 49.97 -12.25 59.15
N THR A 435 49.59 -10.97 59.09
CA THR A 435 49.88 -9.96 60.10
C THR A 435 48.56 -9.31 60.53
N ALA A 436 48.30 -9.26 61.85
CA ALA A 436 47.11 -8.60 62.37
C ALA A 436 47.15 -7.08 62.12
N ASN A 437 45.99 -6.46 61.88
CA ASN A 437 45.84 -5.02 61.60
C ASN A 437 46.57 -4.54 60.34
N VAL A 438 46.75 -5.44 59.36
CA VAL A 438 47.26 -5.11 58.02
C VAL A 438 46.13 -5.11 57.01
N GLU A 439 46.13 -4.10 56.14
CA GLU A 439 45.22 -3.99 55.01
C GLU A 439 45.82 -4.69 53.79
N ALA A 440 45.23 -5.82 53.45
CA ALA A 440 45.48 -6.51 52.19
C ALA A 440 44.72 -5.78 51.07
N VAL A 441 45.33 -5.70 49.90
CA VAL A 441 44.79 -4.93 48.77
C VAL A 441 44.88 -5.73 47.49
N VAL A 442 43.84 -5.61 46.68
CA VAL A 442 43.78 -6.08 45.30
C VAL A 442 43.72 -4.85 44.39
N TYR A 443 44.59 -4.80 43.40
CA TYR A 443 44.66 -3.73 42.41
C TYR A 443 44.14 -4.24 41.07
N LEU A 444 43.46 -3.34 40.34
CA LEU A 444 43.21 -3.48 38.91
C LEU A 444 44.12 -2.48 38.18
N GLN A 445 45.15 -3.01 37.54
CA GLN A 445 46.02 -2.28 36.63
C GLN A 445 45.46 -2.29 35.20
N TYR A 446 45.76 -1.22 34.46
CA TYR A 446 45.18 -0.94 33.14
C TYR A 446 46.21 -0.30 32.20
N GLU A 447 46.26 -0.77 30.96
CA GLU A 447 46.98 -0.17 29.83
C GLU A 447 46.09 -0.17 28.58
N GLU A 448 46.27 0.81 27.71
CA GLU A 448 45.48 1.00 26.47
C GLU A 448 46.34 1.13 25.20
N ASP A 449 47.66 0.93 25.32
CA ASP A 449 48.63 1.05 24.23
C ASP A 449 49.03 -0.30 23.61
N GLY A 450 48.38 -1.38 24.05
CA GLY A 450 48.68 -2.75 23.64
C GLY A 450 49.85 -3.41 24.38
N SER A 451 50.53 -2.69 25.29
CA SER A 451 51.51 -3.31 26.18
C SER A 451 50.81 -4.17 27.25
N PRO A 452 51.43 -5.27 27.72
CA PRO A 452 50.89 -6.03 28.85
C PRO A 452 50.92 -5.19 30.12
N ALA A 453 49.76 -5.03 30.76
CA ALA A 453 49.69 -4.41 32.08
C ALA A 453 50.62 -5.11 33.08
N THR A 454 51.36 -4.32 33.85
CA THR A 454 52.32 -4.78 34.86
C THR A 454 51.96 -4.22 36.24
N ASN A 455 52.67 -4.62 37.30
CA ASN A 455 52.44 -4.06 38.64
C ASN A 455 52.79 -2.57 38.76
N SER A 456 53.49 -2.00 37.77
CA SER A 456 53.82 -0.57 37.68
C SER A 456 52.82 0.22 36.83
N SER A 457 51.91 -0.47 36.13
CA SER A 457 50.88 0.16 35.30
C SER A 457 49.88 0.95 36.13
N PRO A 458 49.20 1.96 35.54
CA PRO A 458 48.17 2.74 36.24
C PRO A 458 47.11 1.88 36.91
N VAL A 459 46.83 2.15 38.18
CA VAL A 459 45.77 1.50 38.95
C VAL A 459 44.46 2.27 38.74
N ILE A 460 43.47 1.63 38.12
CA ILE A 460 42.16 2.25 37.83
C ILE A 460 41.06 1.86 38.82
N ALA A 461 41.29 0.81 39.61
CA ALA A 461 40.45 0.43 40.74
C ALA A 461 41.28 -0.35 41.75
N ARG A 462 40.88 -0.31 43.03
CA ARG A 462 41.44 -1.14 44.10
C ARG A 462 40.36 -1.52 45.08
N GLY A 463 40.53 -2.66 45.73
CA GLY A 463 39.71 -3.05 46.86
C GLY A 463 40.57 -3.55 48.02
N THR A 464 40.15 -3.23 49.24
CA THR A 464 40.90 -3.52 50.46
C THR A 464 40.14 -4.48 51.36
N SER A 465 40.87 -5.38 51.99
CA SER A 465 40.38 -6.25 53.05
C SER A 465 41.19 -5.96 54.31
N ALA A 466 40.50 -5.51 55.35
CA ALA A 466 41.11 -5.25 56.65
C ALA A 466 40.90 -6.45 57.57
N GLN A 467 42.00 -7.03 58.06
CA GLN A 467 41.97 -8.17 58.96
C GLN A 467 42.30 -7.73 60.40
N ALA A 468 41.30 -7.75 61.28
CA ALA A 468 41.44 -7.32 62.68
C ALA A 468 42.23 -8.31 63.58
N SER A 469 42.36 -9.57 63.16
CA SER A 469 43.17 -10.60 63.83
C SER A 469 43.58 -11.67 62.83
N ALA A 470 44.72 -12.34 63.07
CA ALA A 470 45.30 -13.35 62.17
C ALA A 470 44.36 -14.53 61.80
N SER A 471 43.16 -14.64 62.40
CA SER A 471 42.31 -15.82 62.28
C SER A 471 40.80 -15.61 62.04
N THR A 472 40.24 -14.38 62.01
CA THR A 472 38.75 -14.28 62.20
C THR A 472 37.93 -13.36 61.29
N ARG A 473 38.50 -12.59 60.35
CA ARG A 473 37.66 -11.78 59.42
C ARG A 473 38.25 -11.69 58.01
N ARG A 474 37.56 -12.31 57.06
CA ARG A 474 37.79 -12.18 55.60
C ARG A 474 36.70 -11.29 55.03
N THR A 475 37.03 -10.06 54.65
CA THR A 475 36.12 -9.26 53.83
C THR A 475 36.46 -9.54 52.38
N PRO A 476 35.60 -10.23 51.61
CA PRO A 476 35.89 -10.49 50.21
C PRO A 476 35.91 -9.18 49.43
N VAL A 477 36.85 -9.08 48.49
CA VAL A 477 37.04 -7.90 47.64
C VAL A 477 36.37 -8.14 46.29
N VAL A 478 35.61 -7.17 45.81
CA VAL A 478 35.04 -7.17 44.45
C VAL A 478 35.56 -5.96 43.72
N ILE A 479 36.04 -6.15 42.50
CA ILE A 479 36.30 -5.05 41.57
C ILE A 479 35.09 -4.90 40.67
N ASN A 480 34.57 -3.68 40.56
CA ASN A 480 33.48 -3.31 39.66
C ASN A 480 33.79 -1.93 39.08
N ARG A 481 34.22 -1.87 37.81
CA ARG A 481 34.76 -0.66 37.21
C ARG A 481 34.26 -0.48 35.77
N LEU A 482 33.58 0.64 35.54
CA LEU A 482 33.29 1.14 34.20
C LEU A 482 34.56 1.71 33.57
N ILE A 483 34.84 1.35 32.32
CA ILE A 483 35.92 1.90 31.49
C ILE A 483 35.40 2.30 30.11
N THR A 484 36.00 3.34 29.52
CA THR A 484 35.68 3.86 28.18
C THR A 484 36.98 4.07 27.38
N PRO A 485 37.71 2.98 27.08
CA PRO A 485 39.01 3.03 26.39
C PRO A 485 38.91 3.60 24.96
N PRO A 486 40.01 4.11 24.38
CA PRO A 486 40.11 4.31 22.94
C PRO A 486 40.01 2.96 22.19
N PRO A 487 39.70 2.97 20.88
CA PRO A 487 39.66 1.75 20.10
C PRO A 487 41.06 1.11 20.02
N GLY A 488 41.14 -0.20 20.25
CA GLY A 488 42.40 -0.96 20.21
C GLY A 488 42.61 -1.87 21.43
N PRO A 489 43.81 -2.46 21.57
CA PRO A 489 44.09 -3.45 22.60
C PRO A 489 44.15 -2.83 24.00
N VAL A 490 43.35 -3.39 24.90
CA VAL A 490 43.31 -3.04 26.33
C VAL A 490 43.87 -4.19 27.16
N SER A 491 44.72 -3.87 28.12
CA SER A 491 45.33 -4.84 29.02
C SER A 491 44.93 -4.58 30.47
N LEU A 492 44.46 -5.62 31.16
CA LEU A 492 44.02 -5.59 32.55
C LEU A 492 44.79 -6.61 33.37
N LEU A 493 45.32 -6.18 34.51
CA LEU A 493 46.01 -7.05 35.45
C LEU A 493 45.40 -6.90 36.84
N ILE A 494 45.06 -8.04 37.44
CA ILE A 494 44.83 -8.15 38.88
C ILE A 494 46.15 -8.47 39.55
N SER A 495 46.53 -7.65 40.52
CA SER A 495 47.64 -7.91 41.43
C SER A 495 47.22 -7.72 42.89
N TYR A 496 48.01 -8.24 43.82
CA TYR A 496 47.70 -8.20 45.24
C TYR A 496 48.94 -7.90 46.08
N GLY A 497 48.73 -7.35 47.28
CA GLY A 497 49.78 -7.01 48.23
C GLY A 497 49.22 -6.42 49.50
N THR A 498 50.04 -5.64 50.20
CA THR A 498 49.67 -4.90 51.41
C THR A 498 49.91 -3.41 51.23
N ILE A 499 49.11 -2.54 51.85
CA ILE A 499 49.28 -1.09 51.72
C ILE A 499 50.53 -0.56 52.44
N SER A 500 50.87 -1.10 53.61
CA SER A 500 51.89 -0.50 54.48
C SER A 500 52.95 -1.48 54.98
N THR A 501 52.55 -2.59 55.61
CA THR A 501 53.44 -3.58 56.25
C THR A 501 52.83 -4.98 56.18
N GLY A 502 53.56 -6.00 56.63
CA GLY A 502 53.09 -7.39 56.63
C GLY A 502 53.08 -8.03 55.24
N ARG A 503 52.36 -9.15 55.11
CA ARG A 503 52.17 -9.82 53.83
C ARG A 503 50.72 -10.26 53.65
N ALA A 504 50.30 -10.36 52.39
CA ALA A 504 48.97 -10.80 51.99
C ALA A 504 49.03 -11.81 50.84
N LYS A 505 47.97 -12.61 50.71
CA LYS A 505 47.86 -13.66 49.71
C LYS A 505 46.41 -13.87 49.32
N ILE A 506 46.15 -14.04 48.03
CA ILE A 506 44.84 -14.47 47.54
C ILE A 506 44.65 -15.96 47.86
N VAL A 507 43.53 -16.29 48.50
CA VAL A 507 43.20 -17.64 48.95
C VAL A 507 41.93 -18.08 48.24
N ALA A 508 42.01 -19.20 47.53
CA ALA A 508 40.85 -19.92 47.02
C ALA A 508 40.02 -20.41 48.23
N THR A 509 38.71 -20.17 48.19
CA THR A 509 37.82 -20.62 49.27
C THR A 509 37.84 -22.16 49.37
N PRO A 510 37.45 -22.75 50.53
CA PRO A 510 37.47 -24.21 50.72
C PRO A 510 36.67 -25.02 49.68
N ALA A 511 35.78 -24.36 48.94
CA ALA A 511 35.00 -24.94 47.84
C ALA A 511 35.70 -24.86 46.46
N GLY A 512 36.96 -24.41 46.38
CA GLY A 512 37.72 -24.33 45.14
C GLY A 512 37.28 -23.21 44.19
N GLN A 513 36.75 -22.09 44.70
CA GLN A 513 36.28 -21.01 43.84
C GLN A 513 37.47 -20.30 43.15
N SER A 514 37.44 -20.30 41.81
CA SER A 514 38.35 -19.51 40.99
C SER A 514 38.10 -18.03 41.17
N VAL A 515 39.15 -17.22 41.20
CA VAL A 515 39.00 -15.79 40.91
C VAL A 515 38.66 -15.67 39.43
N VAL A 516 37.55 -15.03 39.13
CA VAL A 516 37.07 -14.78 37.77
C VAL A 516 37.07 -13.28 37.56
N MET A 517 37.64 -12.85 36.44
CA MET A 517 37.54 -11.48 35.95
C MET A 517 36.83 -11.51 34.60
N THR A 518 35.82 -10.66 34.44
CA THR A 518 35.03 -10.52 33.22
C THR A 518 35.04 -9.07 32.76
N VAL A 519 35.11 -8.88 31.45
CA VAL A 519 34.86 -7.60 30.78
C VAL A 519 33.58 -7.79 29.99
N THR A 520 32.54 -7.05 30.37
CA THR A 520 31.25 -7.05 29.69
C THR A 520 31.10 -5.76 28.92
N ASP A 521 30.82 -5.87 27.63
CA ASP A 521 30.39 -4.78 26.79
C ASP A 521 28.96 -4.38 27.14
N ILE A 522 28.80 -3.14 27.61
CA ILE A 522 27.50 -2.61 28.04
C ILE A 522 26.88 -1.65 27.03
N GLY A 523 27.39 -1.61 25.79
CA GLY A 523 26.85 -0.80 24.69
C GLY A 523 27.63 0.49 24.43
N ALA A 524 26.95 1.42 23.74
CA ALA A 524 27.48 2.75 23.45
C ALA A 524 27.84 3.51 24.73
N SER A 525 28.98 4.19 24.73
CA SER A 525 29.47 4.98 25.86
C SER A 525 28.64 6.26 26.05
N PRO A 526 27.90 6.40 27.16
CA PRO A 526 27.18 7.65 27.43
C PRO A 526 28.16 8.73 27.92
N PRO A 527 27.90 10.02 27.61
CA PRO A 527 28.60 11.12 28.26
C PRO A 527 28.44 11.06 29.78
N MET A 528 29.49 11.41 30.54
CA MET A 528 29.43 11.51 31.99
C MET A 528 28.41 12.58 32.41
N THR A 529 27.43 12.19 33.22
CA THR A 529 26.40 13.09 33.77
C THR A 529 26.62 13.47 35.23
N GLY A 530 27.61 12.85 35.89
CA GLY A 530 27.97 13.15 37.28
C GLY A 530 28.87 14.37 37.41
N GLU A 531 28.77 15.06 38.55
CA GLU A 531 29.69 16.14 38.93
C GLU A 531 30.68 15.66 40.00
N ILE A 532 31.91 16.19 39.97
CA ILE A 532 32.90 15.95 41.03
C ILE A 532 32.58 16.87 42.21
N ARG A 533 32.38 16.29 43.40
CA ARG A 533 32.26 17.03 44.67
C ARG A 533 33.48 16.78 45.53
N ASN A 534 34.28 17.82 45.72
CA ASN A 534 35.38 17.81 46.65
C ASN A 534 34.87 18.11 48.07
N GLY A 535 35.44 17.46 49.08
CA GLY A 535 35.10 17.74 50.48
C GLY A 535 35.58 19.13 50.90
N THR A 536 34.99 19.71 51.93
CA THR A 536 35.39 21.02 52.49
C THR A 536 36.82 21.06 53.06
N SER A 537 37.49 19.91 53.12
CA SER A 537 38.91 19.76 53.51
C SER A 537 39.82 19.32 52.37
N ASP A 538 39.30 19.14 51.14
CA ASP A 538 40.12 18.97 49.93
C ASP A 538 40.64 20.35 49.48
N ALA A 539 41.43 20.97 50.34
CA ALA A 539 42.08 22.23 50.00
C ALA A 539 43.14 21.94 48.92
N ALA A 540 42.97 22.54 47.74
CA ALA A 540 44.13 23.11 47.08
C ALA A 540 44.79 24.03 48.11
N THR A 541 46.06 23.77 48.39
CA THR A 541 46.89 24.44 49.39
C THR A 541 46.60 25.94 49.45
N GLY A 542 45.90 26.40 50.48
CA GLY A 542 45.65 27.82 50.77
C GLY A 542 44.26 28.34 50.38
N GLY A 543 43.27 28.16 51.25
CA GLY A 543 41.99 28.86 51.13
C GLY A 543 41.12 28.66 52.37
N THR A 544 40.79 29.75 53.06
CA THR A 544 39.93 29.83 54.24
C THR A 544 38.61 29.09 54.01
N GLY A 545 38.33 28.09 54.85
CA GLY A 545 37.11 27.30 54.82
C GLY A 545 35.86 28.17 54.92
N GLY A 546 34.98 28.05 53.94
CA GLY A 546 33.65 28.65 53.92
C GLY A 546 32.65 27.61 53.42
N GLY A 547 31.77 27.16 54.33
CA GLY A 547 30.70 26.25 53.99
C GLY A 547 29.74 26.88 52.99
N SER A 548 29.58 26.23 51.84
CA SER A 548 28.31 26.23 51.15
C SER A 548 27.96 24.77 50.90
N THR A 549 26.82 24.32 51.40
CA THR A 549 26.17 23.13 50.87
C THR A 549 25.86 23.44 49.42
N ALA A 550 26.77 23.10 48.51
CA ALA A 550 26.51 23.23 47.09
C ALA A 550 25.19 22.51 46.82
N PRO A 551 24.16 23.20 46.30
CA PRO A 551 22.87 22.58 46.01
C PRO A 551 23.12 21.30 45.20
N PRO A 552 22.32 20.24 45.37
CA PRO A 552 22.50 18.99 44.62
C PRO A 552 22.73 19.29 43.14
N PRO A 553 23.60 18.54 42.43
CA PRO A 553 23.73 18.73 40.99
C PRO A 553 22.33 18.65 40.41
N THR A 554 21.96 19.60 39.55
CA THR A 554 20.79 19.41 38.72
C THR A 554 21.03 18.12 37.93
N PRO A 555 20.15 17.10 38.02
CA PRO A 555 20.39 15.84 37.34
C PRO A 555 20.48 16.08 35.83
N VAL A 556 21.68 15.94 35.27
CA VAL A 556 21.89 16.06 33.82
C VAL A 556 21.40 14.77 33.18
N LYS A 557 20.43 14.88 32.28
CA LYS A 557 19.87 13.75 31.54
C LYS A 557 20.30 13.82 30.08
N ASN A 558 20.60 12.66 29.51
CA ASN A 558 20.80 12.51 28.08
C ASN A 558 19.43 12.33 27.41
N TYR A 559 19.17 13.11 26.37
CA TYR A 559 17.96 13.04 25.57
C TYR A 559 18.29 12.71 24.11
N ASP A 560 17.44 11.91 23.49
CA ASP A 560 17.43 11.61 22.06
C ASP A 560 15.98 11.74 21.59
N LYS A 561 15.66 12.87 20.95
CA LYS A 561 14.28 13.23 20.61
C LYS A 561 14.17 13.55 19.12
N THR A 562 13.02 13.18 18.56
CA THR A 562 12.65 13.45 17.18
C THR A 562 11.36 14.27 17.13
N TRP A 563 11.32 15.29 16.27
CA TRP A 563 10.16 16.12 16.03
C TRP A 563 9.82 16.13 14.54
N SER A 564 8.54 15.97 14.23
CA SER A 564 8.02 16.12 12.86
C SER A 564 7.79 17.59 12.52
N ALA A 565 7.88 17.93 11.23
CA ALA A 565 7.47 19.23 10.75
C ALA A 565 5.97 19.46 11.01
N THR A 566 5.64 20.67 11.44
CA THR A 566 4.28 21.16 11.69
C THR A 566 3.61 21.73 10.45
N GLY A 567 4.39 22.01 9.41
CA GLY A 567 3.90 22.49 8.12
C GLY A 567 5.00 22.57 7.08
N MET A 568 4.61 22.53 5.81
CA MET A 568 5.49 22.61 4.66
C MET A 568 4.85 23.42 3.53
N ARG A 569 5.69 23.97 2.65
CA ARG A 569 5.26 24.73 1.45
C ARG A 569 6.35 24.73 0.39
N SER A 570 5.94 24.74 -0.87
CA SER A 570 6.84 24.84 -2.02
C SER A 570 6.71 26.18 -2.75
N PHE A 571 7.74 26.51 -3.53
CA PHE A 571 7.87 27.75 -4.28
C PHE A 571 8.48 27.48 -5.65
N ILE A 572 7.97 28.18 -6.66
CA ILE A 572 8.54 28.20 -8.02
C ILE A 572 9.82 29.05 -8.07
N GLY A 573 10.54 29.00 -9.20
CA GLY A 573 11.82 29.68 -9.37
C GLY A 573 11.76 31.20 -9.16
N SER A 574 10.61 31.83 -9.41
CA SER A 574 10.39 33.27 -9.12
C SER A 574 10.21 33.57 -7.61
N GLY A 575 10.03 32.54 -6.78
CA GLY A 575 9.80 32.64 -5.34
C GLY A 575 8.34 32.71 -4.92
N ALA A 576 7.39 32.69 -5.86
CA ALA A 576 5.96 32.57 -5.57
C ALA A 576 5.59 31.15 -5.09
N VAL A 577 4.46 31.01 -4.40
CA VAL A 577 3.98 29.71 -3.89
C VAL A 577 3.71 28.74 -5.05
N TYR A 578 4.05 27.47 -4.83
CA TYR A 578 3.76 26.35 -5.73
C TYR A 578 2.76 25.40 -5.07
N ASP A 579 1.50 25.45 -5.51
CA ASP A 579 0.36 24.74 -4.90
C ASP A 579 -0.11 23.51 -5.70
N TYR A 580 0.76 22.92 -6.55
CA TYR A 580 0.39 21.77 -7.37
C TYR A 580 0.00 20.54 -6.51
N ASN A 581 0.82 20.22 -5.50
CA ASN A 581 0.43 19.27 -4.45
C ASN A 581 1.05 19.74 -3.12
N PRO A 582 0.24 20.30 -2.20
CA PRO A 582 0.74 20.86 -0.95
C PRO A 582 1.25 19.81 0.05
N GLN A 583 1.04 18.51 -0.22
CA GLN A 583 1.56 17.41 0.60
C GLN A 583 3.05 17.15 0.36
N TYR A 584 3.63 17.74 -0.70
CA TYR A 584 5.03 17.54 -1.05
C TYR A 584 5.87 18.81 -0.95
N MET A 585 7.14 18.59 -0.66
CA MET A 585 8.24 19.53 -0.74
C MET A 585 9.02 19.31 -2.04
N TYR A 586 8.80 20.17 -3.03
CA TYR A 586 9.53 20.16 -4.29
C TYR A 586 10.92 20.81 -4.18
N SER A 587 11.89 20.28 -4.91
CA SER A 587 13.23 20.84 -5.06
C SER A 587 13.73 20.70 -6.49
N GLY A 588 14.60 21.62 -6.94
CA GLY A 588 15.37 21.49 -8.19
C GLY A 588 14.66 22.00 -9.44
N GLN A 589 15.35 21.93 -10.58
CA GLN A 589 14.86 22.48 -11.85
C GLN A 589 13.61 21.74 -12.35
N SER A 590 12.48 22.44 -12.43
CA SER A 590 11.22 21.87 -12.91
C SER A 590 11.27 21.55 -14.42
N PRO A 591 10.89 20.32 -14.83
CA PRO A 591 10.74 19.98 -16.25
C PRO A 591 9.52 20.65 -16.88
N ALA A 592 8.57 21.14 -16.08
CA ALA A 592 7.37 21.85 -16.54
C ALA A 592 7.58 23.37 -16.70
N GLY A 593 8.83 23.85 -16.64
CA GLY A 593 9.15 25.26 -16.89
C GLY A 593 8.93 26.21 -15.71
N TYR A 594 8.66 25.70 -14.49
CA TYR A 594 8.49 26.53 -13.29
C TYR A 594 9.81 27.03 -12.65
N GLY A 595 10.96 26.80 -13.30
CA GLY A 595 12.28 27.16 -12.78
C GLY A 595 12.78 26.26 -11.64
N ASP A 596 13.76 26.74 -10.87
CA ASP A 596 14.34 26.01 -9.74
C ASP A 596 13.38 26.02 -8.53
N LEU A 597 12.66 24.91 -8.35
CA LEU A 597 11.73 24.73 -7.25
C LEU A 597 12.50 24.66 -5.93
N SER A 598 11.84 25.16 -4.90
CA SER A 598 12.34 25.09 -3.53
C SER A 598 11.19 24.92 -2.56
N SER A 599 11.49 24.46 -1.36
CA SER A 599 10.49 24.25 -0.32
C SER A 599 10.99 24.66 1.04
N MET A 600 10.06 24.81 1.97
CA MET A 600 10.32 25.01 3.39
C MET A 600 9.51 24.02 4.23
N ALA A 601 10.06 23.62 5.37
CA ALA A 601 9.33 22.89 6.41
C ALA A 601 9.67 23.48 7.78
N ILE A 602 8.66 23.60 8.63
CA ILE A 602 8.74 24.28 9.93
C ILE A 602 8.58 23.27 11.04
N PHE A 603 9.47 23.29 12.02
CA PHE A 603 9.39 22.44 13.21
C PHE A 603 8.71 23.16 14.38
N PRO A 604 8.24 22.44 15.41
CA PRO A 604 7.80 23.05 16.66
C PRO A 604 8.88 23.97 17.25
N ASN A 605 8.49 24.92 18.11
CA ASN A 605 9.47 25.81 18.72
C ASN A 605 10.41 25.06 19.69
N LEU A 606 11.64 24.78 19.25
CA LEU A 606 12.63 24.00 20.00
C LEU A 606 13.44 24.84 21.01
N THR A 607 13.34 26.17 20.99
CA THR A 607 14.22 27.03 21.81
C THR A 607 14.02 26.83 23.31
N GLY A 608 12.78 26.64 23.76
CA GLY A 608 12.47 26.35 25.17
C GLY A 608 13.00 24.98 25.61
N GLU A 609 12.84 23.99 24.75
CA GLU A 609 13.34 22.62 24.98
C GLU A 609 14.87 22.62 25.13
N LEU A 610 15.56 23.27 24.20
CA LEU A 610 17.02 23.30 24.11
C LEU A 610 17.68 24.38 24.98
N SER A 611 16.90 25.15 25.74
CA SER A 611 17.43 26.14 26.68
C SER A 611 18.26 25.46 27.77
N GLY A 612 19.50 25.94 27.96
CA GLY A 612 20.47 25.33 28.90
C GLY A 612 21.08 24.00 28.44
N ALA A 613 20.65 23.43 27.32
CA ALA A 613 21.11 22.12 26.86
C ALA A 613 22.46 22.16 26.11
N THR A 614 23.25 21.10 26.18
CA THR A 614 24.41 20.91 25.29
C THR A 614 24.05 19.89 24.21
N ILE A 615 23.92 20.35 22.96
CA ILE A 615 23.61 19.49 21.81
C ILE A 615 24.86 18.71 21.43
N THR A 616 24.75 17.38 21.41
CA THR A 616 25.85 16.47 21.08
C THR A 616 25.81 16.03 19.62
N ALA A 617 24.61 15.89 19.03
CA ALA A 617 24.43 15.58 17.61
C ALA A 617 23.03 15.93 17.11
N MET A 618 22.88 16.14 15.80
CA MET A 618 21.62 16.51 15.18
C MET A 618 21.52 16.05 13.73
N TRP A 619 20.32 15.67 13.29
CA TRP A 619 20.03 15.18 11.94
C TRP A 619 18.69 15.70 11.42
N VAL A 620 18.58 15.84 10.11
CA VAL A 620 17.31 16.08 9.39
C VAL A 620 16.94 14.83 8.61
N TYR A 621 15.67 14.45 8.64
CA TYR A 621 15.11 13.43 7.77
C TYR A 621 14.17 14.06 6.77
N VAL A 622 14.20 13.54 5.54
CA VAL A 622 13.21 13.77 4.49
C VAL A 622 13.04 12.47 3.71
N TYR A 623 11.85 12.22 3.19
CA TYR A 623 11.54 11.07 2.32
C TYR A 623 11.29 11.55 0.90
N TYR A 624 12.07 11.11 -0.08
CA TYR A 624 11.84 11.43 -1.49
C TYR A 624 11.11 10.28 -2.18
N ASP A 625 9.87 10.52 -2.63
CA ASP A 625 9.15 9.54 -3.46
C ASP A 625 9.74 9.48 -4.87
N PHE A 626 10.26 10.62 -5.35
CA PHE A 626 10.66 10.76 -6.74
C PHE A 626 11.91 11.60 -6.91
N TRP A 627 12.71 11.16 -7.88
CA TRP A 627 13.79 11.92 -8.51
C TRP A 627 13.67 11.83 -10.02
N TYR A 628 13.98 12.92 -10.73
CA TYR A 628 13.95 12.93 -12.19
C TYR A 628 14.86 11.86 -12.78
N GLN A 629 16.08 11.74 -12.28
CA GLN A 629 17.04 10.76 -12.75
C GLN A 629 16.71 9.37 -12.19
N GLY A 630 16.84 8.34 -13.04
CA GLY A 630 16.61 6.94 -12.68
C GLY A 630 17.52 6.44 -11.56
N SER A 631 18.75 6.96 -11.53
CA SER A 631 19.77 6.65 -10.52
C SER A 631 19.54 7.33 -9.17
N GLY A 632 18.49 8.14 -9.02
CA GLY A 632 18.23 8.91 -7.82
C GLY A 632 18.61 10.38 -7.95
N GLY A 633 18.93 11.06 -6.85
CA GLY A 633 19.24 12.50 -6.90
C GLY A 633 20.06 13.04 -5.75
N ALA A 634 20.15 14.37 -5.71
CA ALA A 634 20.90 15.09 -4.70
C ALA A 634 20.05 16.18 -4.03
N ALA A 635 19.81 16.01 -2.73
CA ALA A 635 19.05 16.95 -1.92
C ALA A 635 19.92 18.12 -1.48
N TYR A 636 19.51 19.34 -1.85
CA TYR A 636 20.10 20.56 -1.30
C TYR A 636 19.28 21.01 -0.09
N ILE A 637 19.83 20.82 1.10
CA ILE A 637 19.16 21.16 2.36
C ILE A 637 19.69 22.51 2.85
N GLY A 638 18.85 23.34 3.43
CA GLY A 638 19.23 24.58 4.11
C GLY A 638 18.38 24.79 5.34
N PHE A 639 18.61 25.87 6.08
CA PHE A 639 17.80 26.25 7.25
C PHE A 639 17.21 27.64 7.07
N HIS A 640 16.10 27.89 7.77
CA HIS A 640 15.48 29.21 7.86
C HIS A 640 15.03 29.53 9.29
N GLY A 641 14.82 30.82 9.59
CA GLY A 641 14.39 31.31 10.90
C GLY A 641 12.89 31.62 11.03
N GLN A 642 12.08 31.34 10.00
CA GLN A 642 10.64 31.65 9.99
C GLN A 642 9.87 30.88 11.08
N THR A 643 8.86 31.52 11.67
CA THR A 643 7.98 30.94 12.70
C THR A 643 6.68 30.36 12.13
N GLY A 644 6.39 30.62 10.85
CA GLY A 644 5.19 30.17 10.14
C GLY A 644 5.43 30.11 8.63
N LEU A 645 4.51 29.48 7.89
CA LEU A 645 4.63 29.30 6.43
C LEU A 645 4.54 30.65 5.73
N THR A 646 5.51 30.94 4.85
CA THR A 646 5.61 32.23 4.16
C THR A 646 4.90 32.23 2.81
N GLY A 647 4.42 33.40 2.36
CA GLY A 647 3.84 33.58 1.02
C GLY A 647 4.88 33.69 -0.11
N SER A 648 6.16 33.80 0.25
CA SER A 648 7.29 33.82 -0.68
C SER A 648 8.45 33.00 -0.12
N ARG A 649 9.36 32.56 -0.99
CA ARG A 649 10.52 31.75 -0.61
C ARG A 649 11.32 32.40 0.53
N PRO A 650 11.54 31.72 1.67
CA PRO A 650 12.25 32.32 2.79
C PRO A 650 13.75 32.44 2.51
N ALA A 651 14.38 33.45 3.12
CA ALA A 651 15.83 33.57 3.13
C ALA A 651 16.45 32.41 3.93
N LYS A 652 17.54 31.83 3.40
CA LYS A 652 18.30 30.78 4.07
C LYS A 652 19.19 31.40 5.12
N THR A 653 19.05 30.96 6.37
CA THR A 653 19.96 31.31 7.48
C THR A 653 21.22 30.45 7.48
N TYR A 654 21.16 29.29 6.82
CA TYR A 654 22.28 28.41 6.59
C TYR A 654 22.04 27.63 5.29
N SER A 655 23.09 27.43 4.54
CA SER A 655 23.10 26.62 3.33
C SER A 655 23.88 25.34 3.62
N HIS A 656 23.19 24.20 3.70
CA HIS A 656 23.87 22.93 3.91
C HIS A 656 24.53 22.47 2.61
N ALA A 657 25.60 21.67 2.77
CA ALA A 657 26.19 20.94 1.66
C ALA A 657 25.19 19.98 1.02
N LEU A 658 25.35 19.79 -0.30
CA LEU A 658 24.56 18.87 -1.12
C LEU A 658 24.67 17.43 -0.59
N SER A 659 23.54 16.83 -0.27
CA SER A 659 23.46 15.42 0.12
C SER A 659 23.19 14.58 -1.13
N ALA A 660 24.20 13.88 -1.63
CA ALA A 660 24.14 13.12 -2.88
C ALA A 660 23.70 11.65 -2.68
N ASN A 661 23.47 10.97 -3.81
CA ASN A 661 23.19 9.54 -3.91
C ASN A 661 21.92 9.11 -3.16
N TRP A 662 20.86 9.91 -3.28
CA TRP A 662 19.55 9.54 -2.76
C TRP A 662 18.87 8.57 -3.71
N PRO A 663 18.45 7.38 -3.27
CA PRO A 663 17.60 6.52 -4.09
C PRO A 663 16.21 7.12 -4.29
N ARG A 664 15.46 6.59 -5.26
CA ARG A 664 14.02 6.87 -5.42
C ARG A 664 13.23 6.13 -4.34
N ALA A 665 12.07 6.68 -3.97
CA ALA A 665 11.18 6.15 -2.93
C ALA A 665 11.95 5.76 -1.65
N ALA A 666 12.70 6.73 -1.10
CA ALA A 666 13.54 6.49 0.07
C ALA A 666 13.70 7.73 0.95
N GLY A 667 13.78 7.49 2.25
CA GLY A 667 14.10 8.51 3.25
C GLY A 667 15.44 8.28 3.92
N ARG A 668 16.12 9.37 4.29
CA ARG A 668 17.46 9.32 4.88
C ARG A 668 17.65 10.42 5.92
N TRP A 669 18.35 10.08 7.00
CA TRP A 669 18.85 11.04 7.96
C TRP A 669 20.15 11.68 7.45
N VAL A 670 20.17 13.00 7.35
CA VAL A 670 21.34 13.81 6.98
C VAL A 670 21.90 14.46 8.24
N PRO A 671 23.16 14.19 8.61
CA PRO A 671 23.80 14.82 9.76
C PRO A 671 23.96 16.32 9.53
N ILE A 672 23.66 17.10 10.56
CA ILE A 672 23.80 18.55 10.54
C ILE A 672 25.15 18.95 11.12
N ASN A 673 25.82 19.92 10.49
CA ASN A 673 27.08 20.47 10.98
C ASN A 673 26.93 21.10 12.38
N SER A 674 27.82 20.72 13.30
CA SER A 674 27.83 21.19 14.70
C SER A 674 27.95 22.70 14.85
N SER A 675 28.53 23.41 13.87
CA SER A 675 28.59 24.88 13.86
C SER A 675 27.21 25.55 13.85
N THR A 676 26.15 24.84 13.45
CA THR A 676 24.79 25.38 13.37
C THR A 676 23.96 25.14 14.65
N PHE A 677 24.45 24.33 15.60
CA PHE A 677 23.69 23.91 16.78
C PHE A 677 23.27 25.10 17.66
N ALA A 678 24.15 26.10 17.80
CA ALA A 678 23.83 27.33 18.54
C ALA A 678 22.65 28.10 17.93
N GLY A 679 22.50 28.09 16.60
CA GLY A 679 21.40 28.75 15.90
C GLY A 679 20.04 28.12 16.21
N TRP A 680 19.97 26.81 16.40
CA TRP A 680 18.74 26.12 16.82
C TRP A 680 18.37 26.41 18.28
N LYS A 681 19.36 26.54 19.17
CA LYS A 681 19.12 26.98 20.56
C LYS A 681 18.61 28.42 20.64
N ALA A 682 19.21 29.32 19.86
CA ALA A 682 18.86 30.73 19.82
C ALA A 682 17.56 31.03 19.04
N GLY A 683 17.07 30.06 18.26
CA GLY A 683 15.90 30.25 17.40
C GLY A 683 16.17 30.98 16.09
N THR A 684 17.45 31.14 15.73
CA THR A 684 17.89 31.57 14.39
C THR A 684 17.51 30.54 13.32
N HIS A 685 17.49 29.25 13.70
CA HIS A 685 17.01 28.16 12.87
C HIS A 685 15.73 27.58 13.48
N ARG A 686 14.69 27.46 12.68
CA ARG A 686 13.35 26.95 13.08
C ARG A 686 12.78 25.93 12.11
N GLY A 687 13.42 25.75 10.97
CA GLY A 687 12.96 24.89 9.90
C GLY A 687 14.03 24.66 8.86
N ILE A 688 13.72 23.78 7.91
CA ILE A 688 14.60 23.42 6.81
C ILE A 688 14.07 23.98 5.49
N THR A 689 14.95 24.16 4.53
CA THR A 689 14.61 24.40 3.13
C THR A 689 15.12 23.26 2.26
N LEU A 690 14.41 22.92 1.19
CA LEU A 690 14.90 22.06 0.12
C LEU A 690 15.05 22.86 -1.18
N GLY A 691 16.05 22.54 -1.99
CA GLY A 691 16.26 23.14 -3.32
C GLY A 691 16.65 24.63 -3.27
N GLY A 692 16.42 25.35 -4.38
CA GLY A 692 16.69 26.80 -4.47
C GLY A 692 18.18 27.16 -4.41
N SER A 693 19.04 26.28 -4.92
CA SER A 693 20.50 26.49 -5.02
C SER A 693 20.98 26.70 -6.46
N GLY A 694 20.07 26.64 -7.43
CA GLY A 694 20.41 26.31 -8.82
C GLY A 694 20.80 24.84 -8.96
N GLY A 695 20.79 24.33 -10.20
CA GLY A 695 21.13 22.95 -10.55
C GLY A 695 20.31 22.46 -11.75
N GLY A 696 20.63 21.27 -12.25
CA GLY A 696 19.86 20.60 -13.31
C GLY A 696 18.83 19.62 -12.76
N TYR A 697 18.36 18.74 -13.63
CA TYR A 697 17.36 17.74 -13.29
C TYR A 697 17.83 16.70 -12.26
N GLU A 698 19.14 16.57 -12.00
CA GLU A 698 19.70 15.72 -10.95
C GLU A 698 19.30 16.13 -9.53
N ARG A 699 18.74 17.33 -9.37
CA ARG A 699 18.20 17.84 -8.09
C ARG A 699 16.68 17.93 -8.09
N TYR A 700 16.03 17.60 -9.21
CA TYR A 700 14.59 17.65 -9.31
C TYR A 700 13.97 16.42 -8.65
N GLY A 701 13.22 16.67 -7.59
CA GLY A 701 12.51 15.66 -6.83
C GLY A 701 11.44 16.28 -5.94
N TYR A 702 10.57 15.45 -5.42
CA TYR A 702 9.59 15.85 -4.42
C TYR A 702 9.64 14.91 -3.23
N ALA A 703 9.56 15.51 -2.05
CA ALA A 703 9.76 14.85 -0.78
C ALA A 703 8.62 15.13 0.21
N HIS A 704 8.52 14.35 1.27
CA HIS A 704 7.60 14.58 2.38
C HIS A 704 8.23 14.13 3.70
N ASP A 705 7.42 14.16 4.76
CA ASP A 705 7.76 13.65 6.09
C ASP A 705 9.05 14.25 6.68
N ALA A 706 9.21 15.57 6.58
CA ALA A 706 10.36 16.25 7.15
C ALA A 706 10.39 16.09 8.69
N ARG A 707 11.50 15.59 9.24
CA ARG A 707 11.71 15.44 10.68
C ARG A 707 13.08 15.97 11.10
N ILE A 708 13.24 16.30 12.37
CA ILE A 708 14.52 16.67 12.98
C ILE A 708 14.76 15.82 14.22
N ARG A 709 15.96 15.25 14.37
CA ARG A 709 16.39 14.48 15.53
C ARG A 709 17.54 15.20 16.21
N ILE A 710 17.46 15.39 17.52
CA ILE A 710 18.47 16.08 18.31
C ILE A 710 18.84 15.22 19.52
N LYS A 711 20.14 14.95 19.68
CA LYS A 711 20.73 14.40 20.90
C LYS A 711 21.32 15.54 21.72
N TYR A 712 20.97 15.62 22.99
CA TYR A 712 21.45 16.70 23.87
C TYR A 712 21.48 16.28 25.34
N THR A 713 22.28 16.96 26.14
CA THR A 713 22.30 16.84 27.60
C THR A 713 21.65 18.06 28.25
N LYS A 714 20.85 17.88 29.30
CA LYS A 714 20.18 18.97 30.04
C LYS A 714 19.89 18.60 31.47
#